data_AF-A0A6B0ZQK2-F1
#
_entry.id   AF-A0A6B0ZQK2-F1
#
_cell.length_a   1.000
_cell.length_b   1.000
_cell.length_c   1.000
_cell.angle_alpha   90.00
_cell.angle_beta   90.00
_cell.angle_gamma   90.00
#
_symmetry.space_group_name_H-M   'P 1'
#
loop_
_entity.id
_entity.type
_entity.pdbx_description
1 polymer ?
#
loop_
_entity_poly.entity_id
_entity_poly.type
_entity_poly.pdbx_seq_one_letter_code
_entity_poly.pdbx_strand_id
1 'polypeptide(L)'
;MIDEFGKNLEAISSSVDSDPYLLQQLAEAGQGSEIPIFTLTLQHLSFEDYFATAGNLEHREWAKVQGRFEDVPFADSPAETRALIETVFDVDDSLRGRIDSWASGMATAMGKLGLEDLSTRDAVANCFPLHPLAAAILPELCSRYGQNERTLFSFLAGSDAAAVPAVLARQELADTDPLPVVGLSEVYDYFIEGEIAGSPGVNGSRWREIATCLRDAHGLSAQEWTLAKSIAILNLVGASGTIRASKTLLGQVAKRPTPTLRKLEQRGLITYRSFADEYRIWQGSDLDVRTLVEGASTSLAKLSLIEVLSRFDPPTPVIAARHSAEHDTLRVFARRYATTSEVVKPLSPFSEVDGELLLLVDSASRCPTIAEAGLSKPIVAALPTSLTALDTTARNLAAIHQALELPEVTNDWVVRSELGEQLAQAETLFHEAFISTFDPQNCAWFLLTEDGAEPLTSGRGTAALSAAADRTYQSAPRVGNEMINRTALTSQGAKARGMLLTGMIERASEVDLGFEGYGPEVAMYRAVLERTGIHQVDSPKDASAFSRPKDPSLLPAWKTMEDEFRRSRKRRVNLNDLYAALMSPPIGMKAAVIPVVATAGLLAFADDVAIYEHGTFKPLLSPELSERMVRNPSHFEFKHFANTTGARRQVIDELAARLEVRPSFRQHRVANVLAIVGHLVSQVNRLDNYTLRTRNLPETATKAREALVTAVEPDELLFTALPKALGFRPVPANTKTYTKARDYADSVGEALEDLTGCFGNLLGDLYDLLLEECGESSRTAVVGQAAALENEVLDPNVRAFVFALANDSLHNDIDWIKAIAMVVTEKAPAEWTDDDLARFRRVMPEHIAAFHRLVALHAERRADGGGPFDALRVTVTQADGSELARLVGIDQSSRQMLEQVLDDALDKLSEVTGSQRRADHALLALLGERMLSTGRSEEGAGTTEAGLQQVEEAQIA
;
A
#
# COMPACT_ATOMS: atom_id res chain seq x y z
N MET A 1 37.10 16.49 -31.39
CA MET A 1 36.91 15.10 -31.83
C MET A 1 37.63 14.21 -30.85
N ILE A 2 36.93 13.22 -30.30
CA ILE A 2 37.46 12.25 -29.35
C ILE A 2 37.28 10.87 -29.96
N ASP A 3 38.38 10.19 -30.24
CA ASP A 3 38.39 8.83 -30.77
C ASP A 3 38.47 7.81 -29.62
N GLU A 4 38.03 6.58 -29.86
CA GLU A 4 37.92 5.51 -28.86
C GLU A 4 37.20 5.95 -27.58
N PHE A 5 36.14 6.76 -27.73
CA PHE A 5 35.42 7.34 -26.61
C PHE A 5 34.87 6.27 -25.65
N GLY A 6 34.53 5.08 -26.17
CA GLY A 6 34.15 3.92 -25.36
C GLY A 6 35.14 3.55 -24.25
N LYS A 7 36.46 3.71 -24.44
CA LYS A 7 37.46 3.46 -23.38
C LYS A 7 37.35 4.46 -22.24
N ASN A 8 36.97 5.70 -22.54
CA ASN A 8 36.71 6.72 -21.53
C ASN A 8 35.45 6.35 -20.75
N LEU A 9 34.40 5.87 -21.44
CA LEU A 9 33.18 5.38 -20.78
C LEU A 9 33.45 4.16 -19.88
N GLU A 10 34.24 3.19 -20.35
CA GLU A 10 34.65 2.02 -19.56
C GLU A 10 35.49 2.42 -18.34
N ALA A 11 36.46 3.32 -18.49
CA ALA A 11 37.29 3.83 -17.39
C ALA A 11 36.45 4.59 -16.35
N ILE A 12 35.43 5.30 -16.79
CA ILE A 12 34.51 6.01 -15.91
C ILE A 12 33.57 5.04 -15.19
N SER A 13 33.07 4.01 -15.89
CA SER A 13 32.25 2.95 -15.27
C SER A 13 32.99 2.11 -14.21
N SER A 14 34.32 2.09 -14.25
CA SER A 14 35.18 1.27 -13.39
C SER A 14 35.85 2.03 -12.24
N SER A 15 35.69 3.36 -12.17
CA SER A 15 36.34 4.20 -11.14
C SER A 15 35.34 5.12 -10.41
N VAL A 16 35.33 5.03 -9.07
CA VAL A 16 34.37 5.74 -8.19
C VAL A 16 34.57 7.26 -8.16
N ASP A 17 35.76 7.74 -8.53
CA ASP A 17 36.14 9.18 -8.50
C ASP A 17 36.01 9.89 -9.85
N SER A 18 35.38 9.27 -10.85
CA SER A 18 35.29 9.81 -12.20
C SER A 18 33.94 10.51 -12.45
N ASP A 19 34.00 11.79 -12.87
CA ASP A 19 32.82 12.65 -13.02
C ASP A 19 32.54 12.96 -14.52
N PRO A 20 31.38 12.56 -15.07
CA PRO A 20 30.98 12.91 -16.44
C PRO A 20 30.76 14.39 -16.72
N TYR A 21 30.71 15.22 -15.69
CA TYR A 21 30.32 16.63 -15.79
C TYR A 21 31.14 17.42 -16.82
N LEU A 22 32.39 17.04 -17.08
CA LEU A 22 33.21 17.67 -18.13
C LEU A 22 32.57 17.58 -19.53
N LEU A 23 31.92 16.46 -19.86
CA LEU A 23 31.25 16.28 -21.15
C LEU A 23 30.04 17.19 -21.29
N GLN A 24 29.29 17.36 -20.20
CA GLN A 24 28.21 18.32 -20.14
C GLN A 24 28.73 19.75 -20.34
N GLN A 25 29.82 20.13 -19.68
CA GLN A 25 30.42 21.46 -19.83
C GLN A 25 30.88 21.73 -21.26
N LEU A 26 31.45 20.73 -21.94
CA LEU A 26 31.86 20.85 -23.34
C LEU A 26 30.67 21.02 -24.29
N ALA A 27 29.58 20.27 -24.07
CA ALA A 27 28.36 20.40 -24.86
C ALA A 27 27.69 21.78 -24.64
N GLU A 28 27.66 22.27 -23.41
CA GLU A 28 27.05 23.57 -23.05
C GLU A 28 27.92 24.76 -23.48
N ALA A 29 29.25 24.64 -23.50
CA ALA A 29 30.15 25.70 -23.99
C ALA A 29 29.95 26.03 -25.48
N GLY A 30 29.45 25.07 -26.26
CA GLY A 30 29.06 25.28 -27.66
C GLY A 30 27.71 26.01 -27.82
N GLN A 31 26.85 26.00 -26.81
CA GLN A 31 25.58 26.75 -26.81
C GLN A 31 25.81 28.19 -26.32
N GLY A 32 25.82 29.14 -27.27
CA GLY A 32 25.82 30.58 -26.95
C GLY A 32 27.18 31.28 -26.95
N SER A 33 28.25 30.61 -27.40
CA SER A 33 29.53 31.26 -27.70
C SER A 33 29.56 31.80 -29.14
N GLU A 34 30.31 32.88 -29.39
CA GLU A 34 30.48 33.46 -30.74
C GLU A 34 31.30 32.55 -31.69
N ILE A 35 31.93 31.49 -31.16
CA ILE A 35 32.73 30.53 -31.90
C ILE A 35 32.01 29.17 -31.83
N PRO A 36 31.60 28.57 -32.97
CA PRO A 36 30.89 27.30 -32.94
C PRO A 36 31.83 26.18 -32.50
N ILE A 37 31.55 25.58 -31.34
CA ILE A 37 32.27 24.42 -30.82
C ILE A 37 31.47 23.16 -31.18
N PHE A 38 32.10 22.24 -31.91
CA PHE A 38 31.53 20.94 -32.25
C PHE A 38 32.29 19.82 -31.54
N THR A 39 31.58 19.03 -30.73
CA THR A 39 32.12 17.85 -30.05
C THR A 39 31.65 16.59 -30.77
N LEU A 40 32.58 15.92 -31.46
CA LEU A 40 32.36 14.62 -32.10
C LEU A 40 33.06 13.52 -31.30
N THR A 41 32.34 12.46 -30.97
CA THR A 41 32.84 11.24 -30.29
C THR A 41 32.70 10.03 -31.21
N LEU A 42 33.65 9.10 -31.16
CA LEU A 42 33.62 7.85 -31.92
C LEU A 42 33.72 6.65 -30.96
N GLN A 43 32.83 5.66 -31.09
CA GLN A 43 32.71 4.51 -30.18
C GLN A 43 32.10 3.29 -30.87
N HIS A 44 32.23 2.09 -30.27
CA HIS A 44 31.83 0.81 -30.88
C HIS A 44 30.43 0.33 -30.49
N LEU A 45 29.96 0.67 -29.30
CA LEU A 45 28.63 0.35 -28.82
C LEU A 45 27.83 1.64 -28.63
N SER A 46 26.50 1.51 -28.51
CA SER A 46 25.68 2.65 -28.13
C SER A 46 26.08 3.14 -26.73
N PHE A 47 25.78 4.40 -26.44
CA PHE A 47 26.05 4.99 -25.12
C PHE A 47 25.42 4.17 -23.98
N GLU A 48 24.26 3.55 -24.20
CA GLU A 48 23.52 2.79 -23.19
C GLU A 48 24.17 1.42 -22.91
N ASP A 49 24.71 0.77 -23.94
CA ASP A 49 25.29 -0.58 -23.83
C ASP A 49 26.54 -0.61 -22.93
N TYR A 50 27.33 0.48 -22.90
CA TYR A 50 28.48 0.60 -22.02
C TYR A 50 28.11 0.69 -20.53
N PHE A 51 26.85 0.99 -20.19
CA PHE A 51 26.37 1.13 -18.81
C PHE A 51 25.33 0.08 -18.41
N ALA A 52 25.08 -0.93 -19.24
CA ALA A 52 24.12 -2.01 -18.96
C ALA A 52 24.40 -2.78 -17.65
N THR A 53 25.65 -2.74 -17.16
CA THR A 53 26.09 -3.36 -15.90
C THR A 53 26.26 -2.39 -14.71
N ALA A 54 25.98 -1.10 -14.89
CA ALA A 54 26.16 -0.06 -13.86
C ALA A 54 24.94 0.09 -12.92
N GLY A 55 25.13 0.72 -11.75
CA GLY A 55 24.06 0.91 -10.76
C GLY A 55 23.01 1.95 -11.18
N ASN A 56 21.77 1.82 -10.66
CA ASN A 56 20.62 2.69 -10.99
C ASN A 56 20.85 4.20 -10.77
N LEU A 57 21.80 4.60 -9.91
CA LEU A 57 22.08 6.01 -9.62
C LEU A 57 22.98 6.64 -10.70
N GLU A 58 24.03 5.91 -11.10
CA GLU A 58 24.94 6.32 -12.18
C GLU A 58 24.15 6.44 -13.48
N HIS A 59 23.30 5.45 -13.80
CA HIS A 59 22.51 5.45 -15.03
C HIS A 59 21.64 6.72 -15.20
N ARG A 60 21.16 7.31 -14.10
CA ARG A 60 20.37 8.57 -14.12
C ARG A 60 21.20 9.82 -14.34
N GLU A 61 22.40 9.91 -13.76
CA GLU A 61 23.30 11.03 -14.04
C GLU A 61 23.81 10.98 -15.49
N TRP A 62 23.99 9.78 -16.03
CA TRP A 62 24.40 9.55 -17.42
C TRP A 62 23.32 9.86 -18.44
N ALA A 63 22.06 9.50 -18.18
CA ALA A 63 20.94 9.86 -19.04
C ALA A 63 20.82 11.38 -19.24
N LYS A 64 21.24 12.19 -18.25
CA LYS A 64 21.27 13.66 -18.39
C LYS A 64 22.33 14.10 -19.39
N VAL A 65 23.50 13.48 -19.39
CA VAL A 65 24.60 13.84 -20.30
C VAL A 65 24.28 13.34 -21.72
N GLN A 66 23.77 12.12 -21.88
CA GLN A 66 23.35 11.54 -23.17
C GLN A 66 22.37 12.45 -23.92
N GLY A 67 21.38 13.04 -23.23
CA GLY A 67 20.41 13.94 -23.86
C GLY A 67 20.99 15.21 -24.51
N ARG A 68 22.30 15.47 -24.37
CA ARG A 68 23.03 16.58 -25.01
C ARG A 68 23.83 16.15 -26.24
N PHE A 69 23.86 14.86 -26.56
CA PHE A 69 24.53 14.29 -27.73
C PHE A 69 23.49 13.63 -28.65
N GLU A 70 23.79 13.60 -29.95
CA GLU A 70 23.00 12.88 -30.95
C GLU A 70 23.80 11.65 -31.39
N ASP A 71 23.21 10.46 -31.20
CA ASP A 71 23.81 9.21 -31.66
C ASP A 71 23.51 9.03 -33.14
N VAL A 72 24.56 9.11 -33.96
CA VAL A 72 24.49 8.83 -35.40
C VAL A 72 25.03 7.41 -35.62
N PRO A 73 24.18 6.40 -35.84
CA PRO A 73 24.65 5.04 -36.09
C PRO A 73 25.40 4.99 -37.42
N PHE A 74 26.66 4.58 -37.36
CA PHE A 74 27.44 4.28 -38.56
C PHE A 74 27.21 2.81 -38.92
N ALA A 75 26.28 2.57 -39.84
CA ALA A 75 26.00 1.24 -40.36
C ALA A 75 26.47 1.18 -41.82
N ASP A 76 27.48 0.35 -42.10
CA ASP A 76 27.96 0.13 -43.46
C ASP A 76 26.82 -0.43 -44.31
N SER A 77 26.41 0.31 -45.35
CA SER A 77 25.45 -0.23 -46.30
C SER A 77 26.15 -1.23 -47.23
N PRO A 78 25.47 -2.30 -47.68
CA PRO A 78 26.03 -3.20 -48.68
C PRO A 78 26.51 -2.51 -49.96
N ALA A 79 25.97 -1.34 -50.28
CA ALA A 79 26.40 -0.52 -51.42
C ALA A 79 27.76 0.14 -51.19
N GLU A 80 28.02 0.69 -50.01
CA GLU A 80 29.31 1.27 -49.65
C GLU A 80 30.41 0.22 -49.59
N THR A 81 30.12 -0.94 -48.99
CA THR A 81 31.07 -2.06 -48.97
C THR A 81 31.43 -2.54 -50.38
N ARG A 82 30.47 -2.55 -51.32
CA ARG A 82 30.75 -2.89 -52.73
C ARG A 82 31.57 -1.80 -53.42
N ALA A 83 31.32 -0.52 -53.16
CA ALA A 83 32.15 0.55 -53.69
C ALA A 83 33.61 0.40 -53.26
N LEU A 84 33.88 -0.13 -52.05
CA LEU A 84 35.24 -0.47 -51.63
C LEU A 84 35.86 -1.62 -52.47
N ILE A 85 35.08 -2.65 -52.81
CA ILE A 85 35.54 -3.77 -53.67
C ILE A 85 36.07 -3.22 -55.01
N GLU A 86 35.38 -2.24 -55.59
CA GLU A 86 35.76 -1.62 -56.88
C GLU A 86 37.15 -0.94 -56.83
N THR A 87 37.66 -0.61 -55.64
CA THR A 87 38.96 0.06 -55.48
C THR A 87 40.15 -0.89 -55.32
N VAL A 88 39.91 -2.21 -55.22
CA VAL A 88 40.95 -3.17 -54.82
C VAL A 88 41.75 -3.73 -56.00
N PHE A 89 41.12 -3.90 -57.16
CA PHE A 89 41.71 -4.65 -58.27
C PHE A 89 42.15 -3.76 -59.43
N ASP A 90 43.41 -3.88 -59.82
CA ASP A 90 43.93 -3.33 -61.06
C ASP A 90 43.89 -4.38 -62.18
N VAL A 91 43.48 -3.96 -63.37
CA VAL A 91 43.32 -4.84 -64.55
C VAL A 91 44.13 -4.31 -65.73
N ASP A 92 44.87 -5.20 -66.38
CA ASP A 92 45.61 -4.91 -67.62
C ASP A 92 44.65 -4.46 -68.75
N ASP A 93 45.03 -3.39 -69.46
CA ASP A 93 44.28 -2.83 -70.58
C ASP A 93 43.91 -3.85 -71.65
N SER A 94 44.77 -4.86 -71.87
CA SER A 94 44.54 -5.93 -72.84
C SER A 94 43.33 -6.82 -72.54
N LEU A 95 42.88 -6.88 -71.27
CA LEU A 95 41.75 -7.69 -70.83
C LEU A 95 40.43 -6.91 -70.77
N ARG A 96 40.47 -5.57 -70.82
CA ARG A 96 39.28 -4.71 -70.68
C ARG A 96 38.17 -5.06 -71.66
N GLY A 97 38.51 -5.32 -72.93
CA GLY A 97 37.51 -5.71 -73.94
C GLY A 97 36.82 -7.05 -73.66
N ARG A 98 37.55 -8.03 -73.10
CA ARG A 98 36.99 -9.33 -72.70
C ARG A 98 36.11 -9.18 -71.45
N ILE A 99 36.56 -8.37 -70.49
CA ILE A 99 35.83 -8.09 -69.24
C ILE A 99 34.54 -7.35 -69.53
N ASP A 100 34.56 -6.32 -70.39
CA ASP A 100 33.37 -5.58 -70.81
C ASP A 100 32.31 -6.48 -71.45
N SER A 101 32.74 -7.41 -72.31
CA SER A 101 31.84 -8.38 -72.94
C SER A 101 31.25 -9.36 -71.93
N TRP A 102 32.05 -9.84 -70.98
CA TRP A 102 31.58 -10.73 -69.90
C TRP A 102 30.63 -9.99 -68.94
N ALA A 103 31.01 -8.78 -68.51
CA ALA A 103 30.28 -7.94 -67.59
C ALA A 103 28.91 -7.55 -68.15
N SER A 104 28.81 -7.23 -69.45
CA SER A 104 27.52 -6.96 -70.11
C SER A 104 26.55 -8.14 -70.02
N GLY A 105 27.05 -9.36 -70.23
CA GLY A 105 26.26 -10.59 -70.14
C GLY A 105 25.81 -10.89 -68.71
N MET A 106 26.70 -10.71 -67.74
CA MET A 106 26.40 -10.94 -66.33
C MET A 106 25.48 -9.87 -65.73
N ALA A 107 25.67 -8.59 -66.06
CA ALA A 107 24.81 -7.49 -65.62
C ALA A 107 23.35 -7.72 -66.06
N THR A 108 23.15 -8.16 -67.30
CA THR A 108 21.82 -8.55 -67.82
C THR A 108 21.23 -9.71 -67.02
N ALA A 109 22.04 -10.69 -66.62
CA ALA A 109 21.60 -11.82 -65.80
C ALA A 109 21.25 -11.40 -64.37
N MET A 110 22.06 -10.54 -63.74
CA MET A 110 21.84 -10.01 -62.38
C MET A 110 20.58 -9.15 -62.32
N GLY A 111 20.34 -8.28 -63.31
CA GLY A 111 19.10 -7.49 -63.40
C GLY A 111 17.84 -8.36 -63.47
N LYS A 112 17.89 -9.48 -64.21
CA LYS A 112 16.77 -10.46 -64.26
C LYS A 112 16.53 -11.19 -62.94
N LEU A 113 17.55 -11.25 -62.07
CA LEU A 113 17.47 -11.86 -60.74
C LEU A 113 17.06 -10.85 -59.66
N GLY A 114 16.79 -9.58 -60.01
CA GLY A 114 16.41 -8.53 -59.07
C GLY A 114 17.59 -7.97 -58.27
N LEU A 115 18.82 -8.07 -58.80
CA LEU A 115 20.02 -7.44 -58.23
C LEU A 115 20.32 -6.14 -58.99
N GLU A 116 19.56 -5.09 -58.67
CA GLU A 116 19.61 -3.80 -59.37
C GLU A 116 21.00 -3.13 -59.27
N ASP A 117 21.65 -3.23 -58.12
CA ASP A 117 22.99 -2.65 -57.88
C ASP A 117 24.10 -3.26 -58.76
N LEU A 118 23.87 -4.45 -59.31
CA LEU A 118 24.80 -5.15 -60.21
C LEU A 118 24.18 -5.36 -61.61
N SER A 119 23.21 -4.53 -61.97
CA SER A 119 22.50 -4.61 -63.25
C SER A 119 23.16 -3.80 -64.38
N THR A 120 24.22 -3.06 -64.08
CA THR A 120 24.99 -2.26 -65.06
C THR A 120 26.32 -2.93 -65.39
N ARG A 121 26.82 -2.68 -66.61
CA ARG A 121 28.11 -3.23 -67.07
C ARG A 121 29.26 -2.73 -66.21
N ASP A 122 29.29 -1.45 -65.87
CA ASP A 122 30.40 -0.85 -65.13
C ASP A 122 30.47 -1.39 -63.69
N ALA A 123 29.33 -1.54 -63.00
CA ALA A 123 29.30 -2.13 -61.65
C ALA A 123 29.85 -3.57 -61.61
N VAL A 124 29.58 -4.36 -62.65
CA VAL A 124 30.12 -5.72 -62.77
C VAL A 124 31.59 -5.72 -63.20
N ALA A 125 31.98 -4.87 -64.15
CA ALA A 125 33.35 -4.80 -64.65
C ALA A 125 34.33 -4.32 -63.57
N ASN A 126 33.94 -3.34 -62.75
CA ASN A 126 34.76 -2.80 -61.67
C ASN A 126 34.97 -3.80 -60.52
N CYS A 127 34.06 -4.77 -60.35
CA CYS A 127 34.20 -5.84 -59.36
C CYS A 127 35.05 -7.03 -59.86
N PHE A 128 35.52 -7.02 -61.11
CA PHE A 128 36.38 -8.09 -61.64
C PHE A 128 37.68 -8.16 -60.81
N PRO A 129 38.13 -9.34 -60.35
CA PRO A 129 37.79 -10.69 -60.84
C PRO A 129 36.75 -11.46 -60.03
N LEU A 130 35.90 -10.79 -59.24
CA LEU A 130 34.82 -11.47 -58.53
C LEU A 130 33.65 -11.78 -59.46
N HIS A 131 33.07 -12.97 -59.30
CA HIS A 131 31.76 -13.25 -59.88
C HIS A 131 30.71 -12.31 -59.24
N PRO A 132 29.74 -11.75 -59.99
CA PRO A 132 28.78 -10.77 -59.44
C PRO A 132 27.98 -11.28 -58.24
N LEU A 133 27.65 -12.58 -58.23
CA LEU A 133 27.03 -13.20 -57.04
C LEU A 133 27.94 -13.18 -55.81
N ALA A 134 29.26 -13.34 -55.96
CA ALA A 134 30.21 -13.22 -54.85
C ALA A 134 30.29 -11.76 -54.37
N ALA A 135 30.41 -10.80 -55.28
CA ALA A 135 30.38 -9.37 -54.96
C ALA A 135 29.08 -8.94 -54.25
N ALA A 136 27.94 -9.54 -54.61
CA ALA A 136 26.64 -9.26 -54.00
C ALA A 136 26.54 -9.70 -52.52
N ILE A 137 27.15 -10.83 -52.18
CA ILE A 137 26.97 -11.46 -50.85
C ILE A 137 28.06 -11.12 -49.83
N LEU A 138 29.24 -10.70 -50.30
CA LEU A 138 30.38 -10.43 -49.43
C LEU A 138 30.07 -9.40 -48.34
N PRO A 139 29.34 -8.29 -48.60
CA PRO A 139 28.99 -7.35 -47.54
C PRO A 139 28.23 -8.02 -46.39
N GLU A 140 27.21 -8.83 -46.73
CA GLU A 140 26.38 -9.51 -45.72
C GLU A 140 27.17 -10.59 -44.96
N LEU A 141 28.03 -11.35 -45.67
CA LEU A 141 28.88 -12.35 -45.03
C LEU A 141 29.89 -11.73 -44.06
N CYS A 142 30.56 -10.65 -44.48
CA CYS A 142 31.53 -9.94 -43.65
C CYS A 142 30.88 -9.32 -42.41
N SER A 143 29.64 -8.82 -42.56
CA SER A 143 28.88 -8.25 -41.45
C SER A 143 28.37 -9.30 -40.47
N ARG A 144 27.82 -10.42 -40.96
CA ARG A 144 27.24 -11.46 -40.09
C ARG A 144 28.25 -12.39 -39.45
N TYR A 145 29.35 -12.70 -40.15
CA TYR A 145 30.27 -13.79 -39.77
C TYR A 145 31.74 -13.35 -39.71
N GLY A 146 32.04 -12.08 -39.95
CA GLY A 146 33.40 -11.53 -39.94
C GLY A 146 33.52 -10.24 -39.12
N GLN A 147 34.59 -9.48 -39.39
CA GLN A 147 34.85 -8.15 -38.84
C GLN A 147 34.67 -7.08 -39.94
N ASN A 148 33.53 -7.11 -40.65
CA ASN A 148 33.21 -6.20 -41.75
C ASN A 148 34.38 -6.01 -42.74
N GLU A 149 34.84 -4.77 -42.93
CA GLU A 149 35.91 -4.39 -43.85
C GLU A 149 37.22 -5.15 -43.62
N ARG A 150 37.58 -5.46 -42.36
CA ARG A 150 38.82 -6.19 -42.08
C ARG A 150 38.79 -7.58 -42.70
N THR A 151 37.66 -8.28 -42.58
CA THR A 151 37.49 -9.59 -43.20
C THR A 151 37.40 -9.47 -44.71
N LEU A 152 36.72 -8.44 -45.23
CA LEU A 152 36.64 -8.17 -46.65
C LEU A 152 38.02 -7.98 -47.29
N PHE A 153 38.83 -7.04 -46.80
CA PHE A 153 40.17 -6.81 -47.35
C PHE A 153 41.11 -7.99 -47.13
N SER A 154 40.94 -8.75 -46.04
CA SER A 154 41.70 -10.00 -45.84
C SER A 154 41.36 -11.06 -46.89
N PHE A 155 40.12 -11.12 -47.38
CA PHE A 155 39.73 -12.00 -48.48
C PHE A 155 40.22 -11.48 -49.84
N LEU A 156 40.05 -10.18 -50.10
CA LEU A 156 40.32 -9.59 -51.43
C LEU A 156 41.81 -9.40 -51.72
N ALA A 157 42.61 -9.06 -50.70
CA ALA A 157 44.01 -8.69 -50.85
C ALA A 157 44.97 -9.42 -49.88
N GLY A 158 44.45 -10.29 -49.00
CA GLY A 158 45.25 -11.00 -48.01
C GLY A 158 46.12 -12.12 -48.61
N SER A 159 46.99 -12.66 -47.76
CA SER A 159 47.96 -13.71 -48.12
C SER A 159 47.45 -15.14 -47.87
N ASP A 160 46.17 -15.31 -47.52
CA ASP A 160 45.59 -16.62 -47.23
C ASP A 160 45.53 -17.51 -48.47
N ALA A 161 45.64 -18.83 -48.29
CA ALA A 161 45.62 -19.80 -49.39
C ALA A 161 44.27 -19.86 -50.14
N ALA A 162 43.18 -19.39 -49.53
CA ALA A 162 41.84 -19.28 -50.10
C ALA A 162 41.44 -17.82 -50.42
N ALA A 163 42.31 -16.83 -50.17
CA ALA A 163 42.08 -15.44 -50.56
C ALA A 163 42.21 -15.25 -52.09
N VAL A 164 41.59 -14.19 -52.60
CA VAL A 164 41.52 -13.87 -54.04
C VAL A 164 42.90 -13.89 -54.73
N PRO A 165 43.98 -13.27 -54.19
CA PRO A 165 45.28 -13.28 -54.87
C PRO A 165 45.85 -14.69 -55.05
N ALA A 166 45.72 -15.55 -54.05
CA ALA A 166 46.20 -16.92 -54.10
C ALA A 166 45.36 -17.82 -55.03
N VAL A 167 44.04 -17.59 -55.08
CA VAL A 167 43.13 -18.27 -56.00
C VAL A 167 43.47 -17.91 -57.45
N LEU A 168 43.68 -16.64 -57.75
CA LEU A 168 44.01 -16.18 -59.11
C LEU A 168 45.40 -16.64 -59.56
N ALA A 169 46.39 -16.66 -58.67
CA ALA A 169 47.74 -17.14 -58.98
C ALA A 169 47.78 -18.63 -59.40
N ARG A 170 46.74 -19.40 -59.07
CA ARG A 170 46.59 -20.81 -59.47
C ARG A 170 45.87 -21.00 -60.80
N GLN A 171 45.34 -19.93 -61.41
CA GLN A 171 44.59 -20.00 -62.66
C GLN A 171 45.46 -19.48 -63.81
N GLU A 172 45.64 -20.30 -64.85
CA GLU A 172 46.35 -19.89 -66.07
C GLU A 172 45.41 -19.11 -66.99
N LEU A 173 45.84 -17.93 -67.43
CA LEU A 173 45.06 -17.10 -68.35
C LEU A 173 45.44 -17.43 -69.81
N ALA A 174 44.64 -18.26 -70.48
CA ALA A 174 44.79 -18.48 -71.92
C ALA A 174 43.98 -17.45 -72.74
N ASP A 175 44.44 -17.17 -73.96
CA ASP A 175 43.80 -16.20 -74.88
C ASP A 175 42.38 -16.60 -75.32
N THR A 176 42.03 -17.89 -75.22
CA THR A 176 40.74 -18.44 -75.71
C THR A 176 39.84 -19.02 -74.61
N ASP A 177 40.30 -19.06 -73.36
CA ASP A 177 39.55 -19.59 -72.24
C ASP A 177 38.61 -18.53 -71.60
N PRO A 178 37.54 -18.95 -70.90
CA PRO A 178 36.72 -18.03 -70.12
C PRO A 178 37.58 -17.29 -69.08
N LEU A 179 37.25 -16.03 -68.80
CA LEU A 179 37.94 -15.25 -67.80
C LEU A 179 37.90 -15.97 -66.43
N PRO A 180 39.04 -16.07 -65.71
CA PRO A 180 39.07 -16.60 -64.37
C PRO A 180 38.25 -15.69 -63.46
N VAL A 181 37.35 -16.28 -62.67
CA VAL A 181 36.50 -15.54 -61.72
C VAL A 181 36.49 -16.24 -60.37
N VAL A 182 36.46 -15.46 -59.31
CA VAL A 182 36.29 -15.97 -57.94
C VAL A 182 34.80 -16.05 -57.65
N GLY A 183 34.29 -17.26 -57.48
CA GLY A 183 32.88 -17.55 -57.29
C GLY A 183 32.52 -17.85 -55.83
N LEU A 184 31.28 -18.31 -55.64
CA LEU A 184 30.76 -18.66 -54.32
C LEU A 184 31.48 -19.86 -53.67
N SER A 185 32.07 -20.74 -54.48
CA SER A 185 32.83 -21.89 -53.97
C SER A 185 34.12 -21.45 -53.29
N GLU A 186 34.84 -20.50 -53.86
CA GLU A 186 36.08 -19.97 -53.28
C GLU A 186 35.78 -19.09 -52.05
N VAL A 187 34.65 -18.38 -52.06
CA VAL A 187 34.14 -17.68 -50.86
C VAL A 187 33.88 -18.68 -49.72
N TYR A 188 33.29 -19.85 -50.00
CA TYR A 188 33.13 -20.91 -49.00
C TYR A 188 34.47 -21.35 -48.40
N ASP A 189 35.47 -21.61 -49.26
CA ASP A 189 36.77 -22.11 -48.84
C ASP A 189 37.45 -21.13 -47.89
N TYR A 190 37.37 -19.83 -48.17
CA TYR A 190 37.92 -18.81 -47.30
C TYR A 190 37.15 -18.66 -46.00
N PHE A 191 35.82 -18.50 -46.09
CA PHE A 191 35.01 -18.19 -44.92
C PHE A 191 34.87 -19.38 -43.97
N ILE A 192 34.55 -20.58 -44.50
CA ILE A 192 34.16 -21.74 -43.70
C ILE A 192 35.31 -22.70 -43.44
N GLU A 193 36.20 -22.94 -44.41
CA GLU A 193 37.36 -23.83 -44.22
C GLU A 193 38.59 -23.10 -43.64
N GLY A 194 38.76 -21.80 -43.91
CA GLY A 194 39.94 -21.00 -43.54
C GLY A 194 40.08 -20.57 -42.07
N GLU A 195 39.34 -21.17 -41.13
CA GLU A 195 39.31 -20.81 -39.69
C GLU A 195 39.37 -19.29 -39.45
N ILE A 196 38.43 -18.52 -40.02
CA ILE A 196 38.18 -17.14 -39.58
C ILE A 196 37.61 -17.22 -38.15
N ALA A 197 38.51 -17.35 -37.18
CA ALA A 197 38.23 -17.55 -35.77
C ALA A 197 37.75 -16.23 -35.14
N GLY A 198 36.49 -15.88 -35.39
CA GLY A 198 35.66 -15.10 -34.49
C GLY A 198 34.51 -16.00 -34.04
N SER A 199 34.26 -16.09 -32.74
CA SER A 199 33.12 -16.85 -32.22
C SER A 199 31.85 -16.37 -32.93
N PRO A 200 31.20 -17.16 -33.79
CA PRO A 200 29.97 -16.70 -34.41
C PRO A 200 28.97 -16.54 -33.27
N GLY A 201 28.37 -15.35 -33.16
CA GLY A 201 27.39 -15.03 -32.12
C GLY A 201 26.12 -15.87 -32.26
N VAL A 202 24.96 -15.25 -32.06
CA VAL A 202 23.64 -15.92 -32.07
C VAL A 202 23.38 -16.77 -33.35
N ASN A 203 24.06 -16.51 -34.46
CA ASN A 203 23.93 -17.22 -35.75
C ASN A 203 24.94 -18.37 -35.99
N GLY A 204 25.72 -18.77 -34.98
CA GLY A 204 26.78 -19.78 -35.13
C GLY A 204 26.33 -21.24 -35.28
N SER A 205 25.05 -21.54 -35.10
CA SER A 205 24.50 -22.91 -35.25
C SER A 205 24.40 -23.33 -36.72
N ARG A 206 23.84 -22.48 -37.59
CA ARG A 206 23.67 -22.75 -39.03
C ARG A 206 25.01 -22.91 -39.76
N TRP A 207 25.97 -22.08 -39.40
CA TRP A 207 27.35 -22.18 -39.88
C TRP A 207 27.97 -23.53 -39.54
N ARG A 208 27.89 -23.94 -38.26
CA ARG A 208 28.41 -25.24 -37.80
C ARG A 208 27.71 -26.40 -38.48
N GLU A 209 26.39 -26.34 -38.66
CA GLU A 209 25.60 -27.36 -39.34
C GLU A 209 26.07 -27.57 -40.79
N ILE A 210 26.19 -26.48 -41.56
CA ILE A 210 26.66 -26.51 -42.94
C ILE A 210 28.10 -27.03 -43.02
N ALA A 211 28.99 -26.53 -42.15
CA ALA A 211 30.38 -26.94 -42.10
C ALA A 211 30.53 -28.42 -41.76
N THR A 212 29.76 -28.94 -40.79
CA THR A 212 29.76 -30.36 -40.43
C THR A 212 29.21 -31.22 -41.56
N CYS A 213 28.04 -30.86 -42.13
CA CYS A 213 27.41 -31.62 -43.20
C CYS A 213 28.31 -31.75 -44.44
N LEU A 214 29.00 -30.67 -44.83
CA LEU A 214 29.93 -30.72 -45.95
C LEU A 214 31.26 -31.38 -45.60
N ARG A 215 31.77 -31.26 -44.37
CA ARG A 215 32.98 -31.96 -43.92
C ARG A 215 32.81 -33.49 -43.97
N ASP A 216 31.63 -33.97 -43.60
CA ASP A 216 31.29 -35.39 -43.58
C ASP A 216 30.91 -35.93 -44.98
N ALA A 217 30.77 -35.05 -45.97
CA ALA A 217 30.50 -35.45 -47.34
C ALA A 217 31.78 -35.98 -48.03
N HIS A 218 31.71 -37.19 -48.59
CA HIS A 218 32.82 -37.81 -49.30
C HIS A 218 32.42 -38.26 -50.72
N GLY A 219 33.40 -38.32 -51.64
CA GLY A 219 33.17 -38.83 -53.00
C GLY A 219 32.34 -37.93 -53.91
N LEU A 220 32.33 -36.62 -53.67
CA LEU A 220 31.73 -35.62 -54.56
C LEU A 220 32.72 -35.26 -55.70
N SER A 221 32.21 -35.12 -56.92
CA SER A 221 32.94 -34.58 -58.06
C SER A 221 33.19 -33.07 -57.91
N ALA A 222 34.12 -32.50 -58.69
CA ALA A 222 34.42 -31.07 -58.64
C ALA A 222 33.17 -30.18 -58.83
N GLN A 223 32.29 -30.55 -59.78
CA GLN A 223 31.05 -29.81 -60.03
C GLN A 223 30.00 -29.98 -58.92
N GLU A 224 29.96 -31.15 -58.26
CA GLU A 224 29.12 -31.39 -57.08
C GLU A 224 29.61 -30.54 -55.90
N TRP A 225 30.94 -30.43 -55.69
CA TRP A 225 31.53 -29.57 -54.68
C TRP A 225 31.23 -28.09 -54.91
N THR A 226 31.44 -27.57 -56.14
CA THR A 226 31.15 -26.17 -56.47
C THR A 226 29.70 -25.82 -56.15
N LEU A 227 28.74 -26.68 -56.53
CA LEU A 227 27.31 -26.43 -56.25
C LEU A 227 26.98 -26.56 -54.76
N ALA A 228 27.52 -27.56 -54.06
CA ALA A 228 27.30 -27.73 -52.63
C ALA A 228 27.83 -26.53 -51.82
N LYS A 229 29.08 -26.10 -52.09
CA LYS A 229 29.70 -24.92 -51.46
C LYS A 229 28.95 -23.62 -51.79
N SER A 230 28.43 -23.50 -53.01
CA SER A 230 27.60 -22.34 -53.39
C SER A 230 26.26 -22.32 -52.68
N ILE A 231 25.59 -23.47 -52.51
CA ILE A 231 24.34 -23.58 -51.73
C ILE A 231 24.61 -23.25 -50.26
N ALA A 232 25.72 -23.72 -49.68
CA ALA A 232 26.13 -23.40 -48.31
C ALA A 232 26.20 -21.90 -48.08
N ILE A 233 26.95 -21.19 -48.92
CA ILE A 233 27.13 -19.74 -48.80
C ILE A 233 25.80 -18.99 -48.97
N LEU A 234 24.97 -19.39 -49.94
CA LEU A 234 23.66 -18.77 -50.14
C LEU A 234 22.70 -19.04 -48.96
N ASN A 235 22.81 -20.20 -48.29
CA ASN A 235 22.02 -20.51 -47.10
C ASN A 235 22.47 -19.75 -45.83
N LEU A 236 23.70 -19.21 -45.80
CA LEU A 236 24.17 -18.37 -44.69
C LEU A 236 23.68 -16.92 -44.82
N VAL A 237 23.53 -16.46 -46.05
CA VAL A 237 23.10 -15.09 -46.37
C VAL A 237 21.57 -15.01 -46.41
N GLY A 238 20.91 -16.02 -46.98
CA GLY A 238 19.47 -16.00 -47.26
C GLY A 238 18.59 -16.47 -46.09
N ALA A 239 17.96 -15.52 -45.40
CA ALA A 239 16.73 -15.76 -44.63
C ALA A 239 15.52 -15.00 -45.21
N SER A 240 15.71 -13.93 -46.00
CA SER A 240 14.67 -13.25 -46.78
C SER A 240 15.31 -12.36 -47.87
N GLY A 241 14.81 -12.43 -49.11
CA GLY A 241 15.29 -11.59 -50.23
C GLY A 241 15.45 -12.32 -51.59
N THR A 242 16.00 -11.61 -52.58
CA THR A 242 16.25 -12.09 -53.95
C THR A 242 17.45 -13.05 -54.05
N ILE A 243 18.41 -12.97 -53.12
CA ILE A 243 19.60 -13.82 -53.06
C ILE A 243 19.30 -15.07 -52.22
N ARG A 244 18.88 -16.14 -52.90
CA ARG A 244 18.67 -17.47 -52.30
C ARG A 244 19.15 -18.56 -53.24
N ALA A 245 19.38 -19.76 -52.73
CA ALA A 245 19.81 -20.94 -53.49
C ALA A 245 18.72 -21.51 -54.41
N SER A 246 18.21 -20.69 -55.32
CA SER A 246 17.18 -21.03 -56.29
C SER A 246 17.76 -21.68 -57.54
N LYS A 247 16.90 -22.35 -58.33
CA LYS A 247 17.30 -22.95 -59.61
C LYS A 247 17.89 -21.92 -60.58
N THR A 248 17.34 -20.71 -60.58
CA THR A 248 17.74 -19.61 -61.47
C THR A 248 19.11 -19.04 -61.07
N LEU A 249 19.35 -18.84 -59.77
CA LEU A 249 20.62 -18.30 -59.27
C LEU A 249 21.75 -19.33 -59.37
N LEU A 250 21.50 -20.59 -59.01
CA LEU A 250 22.48 -21.69 -59.17
C LEU A 250 22.80 -21.96 -60.65
N GLY A 251 21.93 -21.56 -61.57
CA GLY A 251 22.19 -21.59 -63.02
C GLY A 251 23.27 -20.61 -63.48
N GLN A 252 23.59 -19.57 -62.69
CA GLN A 252 24.72 -18.67 -62.95
C GLN A 252 26.04 -19.24 -62.43
N VAL A 253 25.99 -20.09 -61.40
CA VAL A 253 27.18 -20.73 -60.82
C VAL A 253 27.68 -21.88 -61.69
N ALA A 254 26.77 -22.73 -62.20
CA ALA A 254 27.15 -23.87 -63.03
C ALA A 254 26.25 -24.01 -64.26
N LYS A 255 26.86 -24.30 -65.42
CA LYS A 255 26.12 -24.59 -66.65
C LYS A 255 25.28 -25.86 -66.46
N ARG A 256 23.95 -25.73 -66.57
CA ARG A 256 22.96 -26.81 -66.40
C ARG A 256 23.06 -27.51 -65.02
N PRO A 257 22.69 -26.85 -63.92
CA PRO A 257 22.91 -27.39 -62.57
C PRO A 257 21.96 -28.56 -62.22
N THR A 258 20.84 -28.71 -62.92
CA THR A 258 19.73 -29.63 -62.58
C THR A 258 20.14 -31.10 -62.41
N PRO A 259 20.95 -31.73 -63.30
CA PRO A 259 21.36 -33.12 -63.12
C PRO A 259 22.22 -33.32 -61.86
N THR A 260 23.08 -32.35 -61.55
CA THR A 260 23.97 -32.39 -60.39
C THR A 260 23.20 -32.13 -59.09
N LEU A 261 22.25 -31.19 -59.09
CA LEU A 261 21.36 -30.93 -57.96
C LEU A 261 20.53 -32.17 -57.59
N ARG A 262 20.01 -32.91 -58.59
CA ARG A 262 19.32 -34.18 -58.35
C ARG A 262 20.22 -35.24 -57.71
N LYS A 263 21.50 -35.31 -58.09
CA LYS A 263 22.45 -36.23 -57.47
C LYS A 263 22.73 -35.85 -56.02
N LEU A 264 22.91 -34.56 -55.73
CA LEU A 264 23.12 -34.06 -54.37
C LEU A 264 21.90 -34.33 -53.47
N GLU A 265 20.69 -34.15 -54.01
CA GLU A 265 19.42 -34.46 -53.34
C GLU A 265 19.25 -35.96 -53.08
N GLN A 266 19.55 -36.81 -54.07
CA GLN A 266 19.52 -38.28 -53.91
C GLN A 266 20.51 -38.81 -52.87
N ARG A 267 21.64 -38.11 -52.67
CA ARG A 267 22.63 -38.42 -51.62
C ARG A 267 22.23 -37.87 -50.24
N GLY A 268 21.11 -37.14 -50.14
CA GLY A 268 20.63 -36.55 -48.89
C GLY A 268 21.45 -35.36 -48.40
N LEU A 269 22.32 -34.78 -49.24
CA LEU A 269 23.16 -33.64 -48.86
C LEU A 269 22.39 -32.30 -48.91
N ILE A 270 21.39 -32.22 -49.78
CA ILE A 270 20.54 -31.04 -49.95
C ILE A 270 19.07 -31.42 -50.04
N THR A 271 18.18 -30.51 -49.62
CA THR A 271 16.72 -30.63 -49.73
C THR A 271 16.16 -29.44 -50.52
N TYR A 272 15.21 -29.70 -51.43
CA TYR A 272 14.52 -28.66 -52.20
C TYR A 272 13.18 -28.26 -51.57
N ARG A 273 13.02 -26.99 -51.22
CA ARG A 273 11.77 -26.39 -50.73
C ARG A 273 11.00 -25.78 -51.89
N SER A 274 9.93 -26.45 -52.33
CA SER A 274 9.16 -26.05 -53.52
C SER A 274 8.42 -24.72 -53.35
N PHE A 275 7.93 -24.41 -52.14
CA PHE A 275 7.20 -23.16 -51.87
C PHE A 275 8.07 -21.90 -51.96
N ALA A 276 9.38 -22.03 -51.70
CA ALA A 276 10.34 -20.94 -51.69
C ALA A 276 11.31 -20.96 -52.89
N ASP A 277 11.22 -21.97 -53.77
CA ASP A 277 12.23 -22.28 -54.81
C ASP A 277 13.67 -22.16 -54.26
N GLU A 278 13.97 -22.95 -53.23
CA GLU A 278 15.26 -22.88 -52.52
C GLU A 278 15.81 -24.29 -52.22
N TYR A 279 17.10 -24.49 -52.54
CA TYR A 279 17.87 -25.64 -52.08
C TYR A 279 18.55 -25.31 -50.75
N ARG A 280 18.45 -26.20 -49.76
CA ARG A 280 19.17 -26.08 -48.49
C ARG A 280 20.05 -27.28 -48.21
N ILE A 281 21.25 -27.05 -47.70
CA ILE A 281 22.05 -28.10 -47.05
C ILE A 281 21.35 -28.46 -45.74
N TRP A 282 21.12 -29.75 -45.52
CA TRP A 282 20.19 -30.21 -44.48
C TRP A 282 20.46 -31.63 -44.01
N GLN A 283 20.38 -31.85 -42.69
CA GLN A 283 20.00 -33.12 -42.06
C GLN A 283 18.62 -32.91 -41.37
N GLY A 284 17.65 -33.75 -41.71
CA GLY A 284 16.24 -33.78 -41.25
C GLY A 284 15.94 -33.47 -39.78
N SER A 285 14.87 -32.69 -39.56
CA SER A 285 13.86 -32.99 -38.52
C SER A 285 12.76 -33.83 -39.18
N ASP A 286 12.25 -34.85 -38.49
CA ASP A 286 11.21 -35.76 -38.97
C ASP A 286 9.77 -35.21 -38.79
N LEU A 287 9.60 -34.01 -38.23
CA LEU A 287 8.30 -33.43 -37.90
C LEU A 287 7.74 -32.56 -39.04
N ASP A 288 6.52 -32.88 -39.49
CA ASP A 288 5.79 -32.10 -40.50
C ASP A 288 4.97 -30.98 -39.85
N VAL A 289 5.47 -29.74 -39.94
CA VAL A 289 4.83 -28.50 -39.47
C VAL A 289 3.37 -28.40 -39.92
N ARG A 290 3.07 -28.78 -41.16
CA ARG A 290 1.72 -28.68 -41.72
C ARG A 290 0.76 -29.62 -41.00
N THR A 291 1.19 -30.86 -40.77
CA THR A 291 0.39 -31.86 -40.06
C THR A 291 0.13 -31.42 -38.61
N LEU A 292 1.11 -30.79 -37.94
CA LEU A 292 0.96 -30.26 -36.59
C LEU A 292 -0.10 -29.15 -36.51
N VAL A 293 -0.06 -28.18 -37.44
CA VAL A 293 -1.02 -27.07 -37.50
C VAL A 293 -2.42 -27.55 -37.91
N GLU A 294 -2.53 -28.50 -38.85
CA GLU A 294 -3.81 -29.10 -39.24
C GLU A 294 -4.45 -29.89 -38.08
N GLY A 295 -3.63 -30.61 -37.30
CA GLY A 295 -4.05 -31.29 -36.08
C GLY A 295 -4.60 -30.33 -35.02
N ALA A 296 -3.88 -29.23 -34.75
CA ALA A 296 -4.33 -28.17 -33.85
C ALA A 296 -5.64 -27.52 -34.33
N SER A 297 -5.72 -27.19 -35.62
CA SER A 297 -6.90 -26.59 -36.26
C SER A 297 -8.15 -27.45 -36.09
N THR A 298 -8.01 -28.78 -36.24
CA THR A 298 -9.12 -29.73 -36.07
C THR A 298 -9.66 -29.73 -34.64
N SER A 299 -8.78 -29.56 -33.65
CA SER A 299 -9.19 -29.48 -32.24
C SER A 299 -9.95 -28.18 -31.94
N LEU A 300 -9.50 -27.05 -32.53
CA LEU A 300 -10.08 -25.72 -32.34
C LEU A 300 -11.40 -25.54 -33.09
N ALA A 301 -11.64 -26.28 -34.18
CA ALA A 301 -12.89 -26.21 -34.94
C ALA A 301 -14.15 -26.53 -34.12
N LYS A 302 -14.00 -27.24 -32.99
CA LYS A 302 -15.11 -27.55 -32.06
C LYS A 302 -15.44 -26.41 -31.10
N LEU A 303 -14.51 -25.46 -30.91
CA LEU A 303 -14.69 -24.32 -30.01
C LEU A 303 -15.42 -23.19 -30.72
N SER A 304 -16.23 -22.47 -29.97
CA SER A 304 -16.85 -21.22 -30.39
C SER A 304 -15.79 -20.12 -30.57
N LEU A 305 -16.08 -19.12 -31.40
CA LEU A 305 -15.14 -18.01 -31.64
C LEU A 305 -14.80 -17.25 -30.34
N ILE A 306 -15.79 -17.08 -29.44
CA ILE A 306 -15.57 -16.44 -28.14
C ILE A 306 -14.58 -17.22 -27.27
N GLU A 307 -14.63 -18.56 -27.27
CA GLU A 307 -13.68 -19.40 -26.52
C GLU A 307 -12.27 -19.33 -27.11
N VAL A 308 -12.16 -19.31 -28.44
CA VAL A 308 -10.87 -19.16 -29.13
C VAL A 308 -10.24 -17.82 -28.79
N LEU A 309 -10.95 -16.71 -29.01
CA LEU A 309 -10.42 -15.37 -28.77
C LEU A 309 -10.12 -15.13 -27.28
N SER A 310 -10.97 -15.59 -26.37
CA SER A 310 -10.74 -15.41 -24.92
C SER A 310 -9.51 -16.18 -24.41
N ARG A 311 -9.13 -17.28 -25.08
CA ARG A 311 -7.97 -18.08 -24.71
C ARG A 311 -6.66 -17.53 -25.26
N PHE A 312 -6.66 -17.03 -26.50
CA PHE A 312 -5.43 -16.70 -27.23
C PHE A 312 -5.19 -15.19 -27.41
N ASP A 313 -6.22 -14.34 -27.33
CA ASP A 313 -6.10 -12.87 -27.41
C ASP A 313 -7.09 -12.17 -26.45
N PRO A 314 -6.91 -12.29 -25.12
CA PRO A 314 -7.78 -11.61 -24.16
C PRO A 314 -7.61 -10.08 -24.27
N PRO A 315 -8.70 -9.32 -24.51
CA PRO A 315 -8.58 -7.91 -24.80
C PRO A 315 -8.25 -7.11 -23.53
N THR A 316 -7.26 -6.22 -23.62
CA THR A 316 -6.83 -5.38 -22.49
C THR A 316 -7.77 -4.20 -22.26
N PRO A 317 -7.83 -3.53 -21.10
CA PRO A 317 -8.67 -2.33 -20.94
C PRO A 317 -8.30 -1.19 -21.91
N VAL A 318 -9.24 -0.29 -22.18
CA VAL A 318 -9.07 0.84 -23.11
C VAL A 318 -9.60 2.15 -22.52
N ILE A 319 -9.06 3.29 -22.93
CA ILE A 319 -9.41 4.60 -22.38
C ILE A 319 -10.36 5.36 -23.32
N ALA A 320 -11.38 6.01 -22.77
CA ALA A 320 -12.19 7.01 -23.48
C ALA A 320 -11.40 8.33 -23.66
N ALA A 321 -10.44 8.31 -24.58
CA ALA A 321 -9.34 9.28 -24.65
C ALA A 321 -9.78 10.74 -24.74
N ARG A 322 -10.73 11.08 -25.62
CA ARG A 322 -11.22 12.46 -25.76
C ARG A 322 -11.91 12.92 -24.47
N HIS A 323 -12.86 12.15 -23.96
CA HIS A 323 -13.59 12.51 -22.74
C HIS A 323 -12.63 12.71 -21.56
N SER A 324 -11.64 11.83 -21.43
CA SER A 324 -10.63 11.92 -20.38
C SER A 324 -9.77 13.16 -20.47
N ALA A 325 -9.33 13.55 -21.67
CA ALA A 325 -8.57 14.77 -21.87
C ALA A 325 -9.40 16.04 -21.60
N GLU A 326 -10.69 16.05 -21.95
CA GLU A 326 -11.56 17.23 -21.79
C GLU A 326 -12.05 17.45 -20.34
N HIS A 327 -12.09 16.39 -19.53
CA HIS A 327 -12.62 16.41 -18.15
C HIS A 327 -11.56 16.20 -17.06
N ASP A 328 -10.28 16.07 -17.44
CA ASP A 328 -9.15 15.76 -16.55
C ASP A 328 -9.34 14.47 -15.71
N THR A 329 -10.18 13.54 -16.16
CA THR A 329 -10.47 12.27 -15.46
C THR A 329 -10.24 11.08 -16.39
N LEU A 330 -9.28 10.22 -16.04
CA LEU A 330 -9.00 9.00 -16.80
C LEU A 330 -10.17 8.01 -16.69
N ARG A 331 -10.86 7.77 -17.81
CA ARG A 331 -12.03 6.87 -17.92
C ARG A 331 -11.61 5.59 -18.61
N VAL A 332 -11.47 4.53 -17.83
CA VAL A 332 -11.02 3.22 -18.27
C VAL A 332 -12.23 2.31 -18.49
N PHE A 333 -12.29 1.66 -19.64
CA PHE A 333 -13.31 0.68 -19.98
C PHE A 333 -12.66 -0.71 -20.01
N ALA A 334 -13.23 -1.67 -19.26
CA ALA A 334 -12.89 -3.07 -19.44
C ALA A 334 -13.30 -3.51 -20.85
N ARG A 335 -12.53 -4.40 -21.50
CA ARG A 335 -12.92 -5.03 -22.75
C ARG A 335 -13.14 -6.51 -22.53
N ARG A 336 -14.15 -7.08 -23.19
CA ARG A 336 -14.28 -8.52 -23.32
C ARG A 336 -15.07 -8.89 -24.56
N TYR A 337 -14.89 -10.12 -25.01
CA TYR A 337 -15.76 -10.72 -25.99
C TYR A 337 -17.10 -11.09 -25.35
N ALA A 338 -18.18 -10.95 -26.10
CA ALA A 338 -19.53 -11.24 -25.66
C ALA A 338 -20.39 -11.75 -26.81
N THR A 339 -21.55 -12.30 -26.48
CA THR A 339 -22.56 -12.73 -27.48
C THR A 339 -23.83 -11.92 -27.33
N THR A 340 -24.59 -11.75 -28.41
CA THR A 340 -25.88 -11.04 -28.40
C THR A 340 -26.93 -11.66 -27.48
N SER A 341 -26.83 -12.96 -27.19
CA SER A 341 -27.73 -13.69 -26.28
C SER A 341 -27.44 -13.48 -24.81
N GLU A 342 -26.31 -12.85 -24.47
CA GLU A 342 -25.89 -12.67 -23.09
C GLU A 342 -26.80 -11.69 -22.33
N VAL A 343 -27.08 -11.98 -21.07
CA VAL A 343 -27.71 -11.03 -20.15
C VAL A 343 -26.61 -10.36 -19.32
N VAL A 344 -26.33 -9.09 -19.61
CA VAL A 344 -25.20 -8.35 -19.04
C VAL A 344 -25.59 -7.79 -17.68
N LYS A 345 -24.74 -8.01 -16.68
CA LYS A 345 -24.94 -7.45 -15.34
C LYS A 345 -24.39 -6.02 -15.28
N PRO A 346 -25.11 -5.07 -14.66
CA PRO A 346 -24.58 -3.75 -14.37
C PRO A 346 -23.26 -3.80 -13.60
N LEU A 347 -22.33 -2.90 -13.93
CA LEU A 347 -21.11 -2.73 -13.15
C LEU A 347 -21.42 -2.09 -11.80
N SER A 348 -20.82 -2.64 -10.74
CA SER A 348 -20.86 -2.03 -9.40
C SER A 348 -20.32 -0.59 -9.43
N PRO A 349 -20.88 0.33 -8.63
CA PRO A 349 -20.29 1.66 -8.41
C PRO A 349 -18.81 1.58 -8.03
N PHE A 350 -18.44 0.56 -7.24
CA PHE A 350 -17.07 0.31 -6.75
C PHE A 350 -16.18 -0.44 -7.75
N SER A 351 -16.66 -0.75 -8.95
CA SER A 351 -15.82 -1.34 -10.01
C SER A 351 -14.61 -0.46 -10.28
N GLU A 352 -13.44 -1.06 -10.51
CA GLU A 352 -12.20 -0.31 -10.75
C GLU A 352 -12.23 0.44 -12.10
N VAL A 353 -13.05 -0.05 -13.03
CA VAL A 353 -13.27 0.54 -14.35
C VAL A 353 -14.49 1.47 -14.34
N ASP A 354 -14.47 2.43 -15.25
CA ASP A 354 -15.52 3.42 -15.48
C ASP A 354 -16.56 2.96 -16.50
N GLY A 355 -16.39 1.79 -17.11
CA GLY A 355 -17.32 1.24 -18.08
C GLY A 355 -16.84 -0.10 -18.62
N GLU A 356 -17.63 -0.69 -19.50
CA GLU A 356 -17.30 -1.95 -20.18
C GLU A 356 -17.60 -1.82 -21.67
N LEU A 357 -16.73 -2.42 -22.48
CA LEU A 357 -16.88 -2.56 -23.92
C LEU A 357 -17.00 -4.06 -24.25
N LEU A 358 -18.15 -4.41 -24.80
CA LEU A 358 -18.49 -5.72 -25.30
C LEU A 358 -18.18 -5.79 -26.80
N LEU A 359 -17.18 -6.59 -27.16
CA LEU A 359 -16.86 -6.92 -28.53
C LEU A 359 -17.72 -8.11 -28.94
N LEU A 360 -18.78 -7.87 -29.71
CA LEU A 360 -19.72 -8.93 -30.09
C LEU A 360 -19.10 -9.82 -31.17
N VAL A 361 -19.11 -11.14 -30.91
CA VAL A 361 -18.46 -12.15 -31.76
C VAL A 361 -19.46 -13.18 -32.29
N ASP A 362 -20.71 -12.76 -32.48
CA ASP A 362 -21.77 -13.51 -33.14
C ASP A 362 -22.54 -12.66 -34.17
N SER A 363 -23.07 -13.30 -35.21
CA SER A 363 -23.63 -12.64 -36.40
C SER A 363 -25.09 -12.18 -36.25
N ALA A 364 -25.53 -11.86 -35.04
CA ALA A 364 -26.92 -11.48 -34.78
C ALA A 364 -27.12 -9.96 -34.86
N SER A 365 -28.25 -9.52 -35.42
CA SER A 365 -28.56 -8.09 -35.63
C SER A 365 -29.14 -7.38 -34.40
N ARG A 366 -28.82 -7.84 -33.18
CA ARG A 366 -29.40 -7.32 -31.93
C ARG A 366 -28.33 -7.19 -30.86
N CYS A 367 -28.41 -6.18 -29.99
CA CYS A 367 -27.51 -6.06 -28.85
C CYS A 367 -27.97 -6.89 -27.63
N PRO A 368 -27.04 -7.26 -26.73
CA PRO A 368 -27.35 -7.87 -25.43
C PRO A 368 -28.31 -7.02 -24.59
N THR A 369 -29.02 -7.66 -23.66
CA THR A 369 -29.91 -6.99 -22.70
C THR A 369 -29.26 -6.88 -21.32
N ILE A 370 -29.56 -5.80 -20.58
CA ILE A 370 -29.08 -5.61 -19.20
C ILE A 370 -30.05 -6.27 -18.21
N ALA A 371 -29.51 -6.96 -17.19
CA ALA A 371 -30.27 -7.79 -16.24
C ALA A 371 -31.15 -7.00 -15.26
N GLU A 372 -30.73 -5.78 -14.88
CA GLU A 372 -31.31 -5.03 -13.76
C GLU A 372 -31.42 -3.54 -14.11
N ALA A 373 -32.50 -2.91 -13.64
CA ALA A 373 -32.74 -1.48 -13.75
C ALA A 373 -32.00 -0.70 -12.64
N GLY A 374 -31.12 0.23 -13.02
CA GLY A 374 -30.47 1.21 -12.17
C GLY A 374 -29.44 2.09 -12.91
N LEU A 375 -29.04 3.20 -12.27
CA LEU A 375 -27.93 4.06 -12.71
C LEU A 375 -26.61 3.27 -12.70
N SER A 376 -26.25 2.68 -13.83
CA SER A 376 -25.04 1.88 -13.98
C SER A 376 -23.99 2.59 -14.82
N LYS A 377 -22.72 2.26 -14.59
CA LYS A 377 -21.61 2.68 -15.45
C LYS A 377 -21.89 2.28 -16.92
N PRO A 378 -21.40 3.05 -17.92
CA PRO A 378 -21.69 2.80 -19.33
C PRO A 378 -21.20 1.44 -19.79
N ILE A 379 -22.08 0.70 -20.45
CA ILE A 379 -21.76 -0.55 -21.15
C ILE A 379 -21.96 -0.31 -22.64
N VAL A 380 -20.89 -0.44 -23.40
CA VAL A 380 -20.87 -0.20 -24.84
C VAL A 380 -20.81 -1.54 -25.57
N ALA A 381 -21.65 -1.75 -26.57
CA ALA A 381 -21.59 -2.91 -27.44
C ALA A 381 -21.09 -2.50 -28.83
N ALA A 382 -20.06 -3.20 -29.32
CA ALA A 382 -19.56 -3.09 -30.68
C ALA A 382 -20.10 -4.27 -31.49
N LEU A 383 -20.97 -3.97 -32.46
CA LEU A 383 -21.62 -4.93 -33.32
C LEU A 383 -21.00 -4.89 -34.74
N PRO A 384 -20.08 -5.82 -35.06
CA PRO A 384 -19.47 -5.88 -36.38
C PRO A 384 -20.45 -6.40 -37.43
N THR A 385 -20.25 -5.97 -38.67
CA THR A 385 -21.05 -6.39 -39.84
C THR A 385 -20.70 -7.81 -40.31
N SER A 386 -19.45 -8.23 -40.16
CA SER A 386 -18.96 -9.56 -40.52
C SER A 386 -17.82 -9.97 -39.60
N LEU A 387 -17.78 -11.25 -39.25
CA LEU A 387 -16.73 -11.86 -38.40
C LEU A 387 -15.86 -12.85 -39.17
N THR A 388 -16.14 -13.08 -40.45
CA THR A 388 -15.54 -14.18 -41.23
C THR A 388 -14.02 -14.11 -41.27
N ALA A 389 -13.48 -12.91 -41.54
CA ALA A 389 -12.03 -12.69 -41.59
C ALA A 389 -11.40 -12.87 -40.21
N LEU A 390 -12.01 -12.28 -39.17
CA LEU A 390 -11.55 -12.40 -37.78
C LEU A 390 -11.56 -13.85 -37.30
N ASP A 391 -12.62 -14.62 -37.56
CA ASP A 391 -12.72 -16.04 -37.18
C ASP A 391 -11.63 -16.87 -37.86
N THR A 392 -11.41 -16.64 -39.15
CA THR A 392 -10.39 -17.37 -39.92
C THR A 392 -8.98 -17.08 -39.40
N THR A 393 -8.63 -15.81 -39.21
CA THR A 393 -7.30 -15.41 -38.74
C THR A 393 -7.07 -15.78 -37.28
N ALA A 394 -8.08 -15.63 -36.41
CA ALA A 394 -8.00 -16.03 -35.00
C ALA A 394 -7.79 -17.54 -34.84
N ARG A 395 -8.51 -18.37 -35.61
CA ARG A 395 -8.35 -19.83 -35.56
C ARG A 395 -6.98 -20.26 -36.09
N ASN A 396 -6.47 -19.61 -37.14
CA ASN A 396 -5.13 -19.88 -37.65
C ASN A 396 -4.05 -19.51 -36.62
N LEU A 397 -4.15 -18.31 -36.03
CA LEU A 397 -3.26 -17.85 -34.96
C LEU A 397 -3.25 -18.82 -33.77
N ALA A 398 -4.45 -19.20 -33.30
CA ALA A 398 -4.62 -20.16 -32.21
C ALA A 398 -4.03 -21.56 -32.55
N ALA A 399 -4.18 -22.02 -33.80
CA ALA A 399 -3.64 -23.30 -34.24
C ALA A 399 -2.10 -23.32 -34.21
N ILE A 400 -1.46 -22.22 -34.64
CA ILE A 400 0.00 -22.08 -34.62
C ILE A 400 0.51 -21.98 -33.17
N HIS A 401 -0.15 -21.19 -32.32
CA HIS A 401 0.18 -21.14 -30.88
C HIS A 401 0.09 -22.52 -30.23
N GLN A 402 -0.99 -23.27 -30.48
CA GLN A 402 -1.16 -24.61 -29.91
C GLN A 402 -0.13 -25.61 -30.47
N ALA A 403 0.28 -25.49 -31.73
CA ALA A 403 1.34 -26.31 -32.31
C ALA A 403 2.70 -26.03 -31.65
N LEU A 404 3.00 -24.76 -31.34
CA LEU A 404 4.23 -24.37 -30.63
C LEU A 404 4.33 -24.94 -29.20
N GLU A 405 3.19 -25.19 -28.56
CA GLU A 405 3.13 -25.79 -27.21
C GLU A 405 3.33 -27.32 -27.20
N LEU A 406 3.38 -27.98 -28.37
CA LEU A 406 3.54 -29.43 -28.43
C LEU A 406 4.93 -29.85 -27.91
N PRO A 407 5.03 -30.93 -27.10
CA PRO A 407 6.31 -31.40 -26.55
C PRO A 407 7.35 -31.76 -27.63
N GLU A 408 6.88 -32.28 -28.77
CA GLU A 408 7.71 -32.63 -29.93
C GLU A 408 8.30 -31.40 -30.63
N VAL A 409 7.60 -30.27 -30.62
CA VAL A 409 8.07 -28.98 -31.17
C VAL A 409 9.04 -28.27 -30.22
N THR A 410 8.82 -28.40 -28.90
CA THR A 410 9.64 -27.70 -27.90
C THR A 410 11.12 -28.11 -27.97
N ASN A 411 11.39 -29.36 -28.33
CA ASN A 411 12.74 -29.93 -28.44
C ASN A 411 13.36 -29.77 -29.84
N ASP A 412 12.59 -29.25 -30.81
CA ASP A 412 13.03 -29.05 -32.18
C ASP A 412 13.07 -27.56 -32.52
N TRP A 413 14.27 -26.98 -32.39
CA TRP A 413 14.45 -25.54 -32.60
C TRP A 413 14.13 -25.09 -34.04
N VAL A 414 14.17 -25.98 -35.03
CA VAL A 414 13.91 -25.65 -36.43
C VAL A 414 12.42 -25.56 -36.67
N VAL A 415 11.67 -26.58 -36.26
CA VAL A 415 10.20 -26.57 -36.32
C VAL A 415 9.66 -25.39 -35.51
N ARG A 416 10.27 -25.11 -34.36
CA ARG A 416 9.95 -23.94 -33.54
C ARG A 416 10.27 -22.61 -34.23
N SER A 417 11.40 -22.49 -34.92
CA SER A 417 11.75 -21.28 -35.68
C SER A 417 10.78 -21.05 -36.84
N GLU A 418 10.42 -22.10 -37.59
CA GLU A 418 9.48 -22.02 -38.71
C GLU A 418 8.06 -21.67 -38.24
N LEU A 419 7.58 -22.32 -37.17
CA LEU A 419 6.31 -21.95 -36.55
C LEU A 419 6.34 -20.53 -35.95
N GLY A 420 7.51 -20.07 -35.47
CA GLY A 420 7.70 -18.70 -35.00
C GLY A 420 7.55 -17.65 -36.10
N GLU A 421 8.10 -17.91 -37.29
CA GLU A 421 7.91 -17.04 -38.46
C GLU A 421 6.44 -17.03 -38.91
N GLN A 422 5.79 -18.19 -38.95
CA GLN A 422 4.35 -18.29 -39.27
C GLN A 422 3.48 -17.59 -38.23
N LEU A 423 3.88 -17.65 -36.95
CA LEU A 423 3.18 -16.98 -35.86
C LEU A 423 3.20 -15.47 -36.05
N ALA A 424 4.36 -14.87 -36.30
CA ALA A 424 4.48 -13.42 -36.52
C ALA A 424 3.62 -12.93 -37.70
N GLN A 425 3.54 -13.72 -38.78
CA GLN A 425 2.66 -13.43 -39.92
C GLN A 425 1.18 -13.56 -39.54
N ALA A 426 0.81 -14.61 -38.80
CA ALA A 426 -0.56 -14.83 -38.35
C ALA A 426 -1.03 -13.76 -37.36
N GLU A 427 -0.16 -13.29 -36.45
CA GLU A 427 -0.42 -12.17 -35.53
C GLU A 427 -0.71 -10.88 -36.30
N THR A 428 0.10 -10.57 -37.32
CA THR A 428 -0.09 -9.39 -38.17
C THR A 428 -1.44 -9.43 -38.88
N LEU A 429 -1.76 -10.55 -39.54
CA LEU A 429 -3.04 -10.74 -40.24
C LEU A 429 -4.24 -10.73 -39.29
N PHE A 430 -4.10 -11.30 -38.10
CA PHE A 430 -5.12 -11.25 -37.05
C PHE A 430 -5.37 -9.80 -36.60
N HIS A 431 -4.31 -9.04 -36.34
CA HIS A 431 -4.42 -7.65 -35.91
C HIS A 431 -5.09 -6.76 -36.96
N GLU A 432 -4.72 -6.92 -38.23
CA GLU A 432 -5.37 -6.24 -39.35
C GLU A 432 -6.85 -6.60 -39.46
N ALA A 433 -7.19 -7.89 -39.36
CA ALA A 433 -8.57 -8.36 -39.38
C ALA A 433 -9.37 -7.83 -38.18
N PHE A 434 -8.77 -7.78 -36.98
CA PHE A 434 -9.38 -7.26 -35.77
C PHE A 434 -9.69 -5.77 -35.89
N ILE A 435 -8.71 -4.96 -36.30
CA ILE A 435 -8.91 -3.52 -36.54
C ILE A 435 -9.99 -3.31 -37.59
N SER A 436 -9.92 -4.02 -38.72
CA SER A 436 -10.91 -3.89 -39.79
C SER A 436 -12.32 -4.29 -39.36
N THR A 437 -12.45 -5.30 -38.49
CA THR A 437 -13.75 -5.80 -38.00
C THR A 437 -14.43 -4.79 -37.09
N PHE A 438 -13.67 -4.13 -36.21
CA PHE A 438 -14.19 -3.13 -35.28
C PHE A 438 -14.01 -1.69 -35.75
N ASP A 439 -13.61 -1.48 -37.01
CA ASP A 439 -13.52 -0.16 -37.62
C ASP A 439 -14.90 0.51 -37.68
N PRO A 440 -15.01 1.84 -37.51
CA PRO A 440 -16.27 2.59 -37.60
C PRO A 440 -17.12 2.34 -38.85
N GLN A 441 -16.51 1.95 -39.98
CA GLN A 441 -17.23 1.66 -41.23
C GLN A 441 -17.86 0.26 -41.23
N ASN A 442 -17.24 -0.68 -40.51
CA ASN A 442 -17.64 -2.09 -40.50
C ASN A 442 -18.30 -2.52 -39.18
N CYS A 443 -18.44 -1.60 -38.22
CA CYS A 443 -18.97 -1.87 -36.89
C CYS A 443 -19.91 -0.75 -36.41
N ALA A 444 -21.09 -1.15 -35.93
CA ALA A 444 -22.04 -0.26 -35.29
C ALA A 444 -21.85 -0.29 -33.77
N TRP A 445 -21.87 0.87 -33.13
CA TRP A 445 -21.60 1.03 -31.71
C TRP A 445 -22.86 1.47 -30.97
N PHE A 446 -23.14 0.85 -29.84
CA PHE A 446 -24.34 1.11 -29.05
C PHE A 446 -24.02 1.29 -27.58
N LEU A 447 -24.72 2.22 -26.92
CA LEU A 447 -24.78 2.31 -25.46
C LEU A 447 -25.95 1.43 -25.00
N LEU A 448 -25.66 0.44 -24.16
CA LEU A 448 -26.69 -0.39 -23.56
C LEU A 448 -27.29 0.34 -22.37
N THR A 449 -28.61 0.50 -22.40
CA THR A 449 -29.41 1.11 -21.33
C THR A 449 -30.56 0.16 -20.97
N GLU A 450 -31.26 0.47 -19.89
CA GLU A 450 -32.47 -0.26 -19.49
C GLU A 450 -33.57 -0.21 -20.56
N ASP A 451 -33.70 0.95 -21.23
CA ASP A 451 -34.71 1.19 -22.26
C ASP A 451 -34.32 0.60 -23.63
N GLY A 452 -33.12 0.04 -23.74
CA GLY A 452 -32.60 -0.63 -24.93
C GLY A 452 -31.22 -0.13 -25.37
N ALA A 453 -30.83 -0.50 -26.58
CA ALA A 453 -29.55 -0.12 -27.16
C ALA A 453 -29.66 1.19 -27.95
N GLU A 454 -28.97 2.23 -27.51
CA GLU A 454 -28.92 3.52 -28.19
C GLU A 454 -27.70 3.61 -29.11
N PRO A 455 -27.84 4.07 -30.37
CA PRO A 455 -26.70 4.23 -31.25
C PRO A 455 -25.74 5.32 -30.73
N LEU A 456 -24.45 5.01 -30.82
CA LEU A 456 -23.34 5.92 -30.54
C LEU A 456 -22.67 6.33 -31.85
N THR A 457 -22.16 7.56 -31.88
CA THR A 457 -21.37 8.04 -33.01
C THR A 457 -20.07 7.23 -33.10
N SER A 458 -19.89 6.50 -34.19
CA SER A 458 -18.63 5.85 -34.51
C SER A 458 -17.65 6.86 -35.11
N GLY A 459 -16.36 6.71 -34.81
CA GLY A 459 -15.30 7.61 -35.23
C GLY A 459 -13.94 6.97 -34.95
N ARG A 460 -12.84 7.62 -35.36
CA ARG A 460 -11.49 7.04 -35.19
C ARG A 460 -11.19 6.75 -33.72
N GLY A 461 -10.53 5.62 -33.46
CA GLY A 461 -10.08 5.23 -32.12
C GLY A 461 -11.23 4.98 -31.15
N THR A 462 -11.19 5.63 -29.98
CA THR A 462 -12.12 5.37 -28.85
C THR A 462 -13.28 6.37 -28.78
N ALA A 463 -13.72 6.86 -29.95
CA ALA A 463 -14.77 7.89 -30.06
C ALA A 463 -16.11 7.44 -29.47
N ALA A 464 -16.54 6.20 -29.73
CA ALA A 464 -17.79 5.65 -29.18
C ALA A 464 -17.77 5.60 -27.64
N LEU A 465 -16.63 5.21 -27.04
CA LEU A 465 -16.46 5.18 -25.59
C LEU A 465 -16.49 6.59 -24.98
N SER A 466 -15.91 7.56 -25.68
CA SER A 466 -15.98 8.97 -25.26
C SER A 466 -17.41 9.51 -25.33
N ALA A 467 -18.18 9.17 -26.37
CA ALA A 467 -19.58 9.54 -26.48
C ALA A 467 -20.45 8.89 -25.38
N ALA A 468 -20.19 7.62 -25.05
CA ALA A 468 -20.84 6.93 -23.93
C ALA A 468 -20.51 7.60 -22.59
N ALA A 469 -19.24 7.97 -22.38
CA ALA A 469 -18.79 8.67 -21.18
C ALA A 469 -19.41 10.07 -21.07
N ASP A 470 -19.54 10.84 -22.16
CA ASP A 470 -20.18 12.16 -22.15
C ASP A 470 -21.65 12.09 -21.73
N ARG A 471 -22.40 11.12 -22.26
CA ARG A 471 -23.82 10.93 -21.91
C ARG A 471 -23.98 10.48 -20.46
N THR A 472 -23.11 9.58 -20.00
CA THR A 472 -23.26 8.94 -18.68
C THR A 472 -22.69 9.81 -17.56
N TYR A 473 -21.55 10.47 -17.77
CA TYR A 473 -20.82 11.25 -16.77
C TYR A 473 -20.94 12.76 -16.98
N GLN A 474 -22.10 13.23 -17.43
CA GLN A 474 -22.38 14.64 -17.74
C GLN A 474 -22.19 15.60 -16.55
N SER A 475 -22.15 15.09 -15.31
CA SER A 475 -21.96 15.87 -14.08
C SER A 475 -20.62 15.57 -13.40
N ALA A 476 -19.64 15.08 -14.17
CA ALA A 476 -18.33 14.75 -13.63
C ALA A 476 -17.57 16.01 -13.14
N PRO A 477 -17.01 15.95 -11.92
CA PRO A 477 -16.17 17.01 -11.41
C PRO A 477 -14.87 17.09 -12.20
N ARG A 478 -14.42 18.30 -12.55
CA ARG A 478 -13.11 18.51 -13.17
C ARG A 478 -12.08 18.68 -12.08
N VAL A 479 -11.11 17.77 -12.00
CA VAL A 479 -10.03 17.80 -11.00
C VAL A 479 -8.69 17.67 -11.73
N GLY A 480 -8.05 18.81 -11.99
CA GLY A 480 -6.75 18.91 -12.69
C GLY A 480 -5.55 18.47 -11.85
N ASN A 481 -5.61 17.28 -11.26
CA ASN A 481 -4.51 16.67 -10.54
C ASN A 481 -4.56 15.14 -10.74
N GLU A 482 -3.70 14.63 -11.61
CA GLU A 482 -3.64 13.20 -11.95
C GLU A 482 -3.25 12.33 -10.74
N MET A 483 -2.48 12.87 -9.79
CA MET A 483 -2.08 12.09 -8.61
C MET A 483 -3.28 11.70 -7.75
N ILE A 484 -4.29 12.57 -7.60
CA ILE A 484 -5.49 12.30 -6.79
C ILE A 484 -6.69 11.81 -7.62
N ASN A 485 -6.80 12.20 -8.89
CA ASN A 485 -7.97 11.89 -9.72
C ASN A 485 -7.89 10.49 -10.36
N ARG A 486 -7.70 9.46 -9.53
CA ARG A 486 -7.57 8.04 -9.95
C ARG A 486 -8.34 7.10 -9.02
N THR A 487 -8.62 5.90 -9.50
CA THR A 487 -9.32 4.86 -8.71
C THR A 487 -8.47 4.42 -7.52
N ALA A 488 -7.19 4.16 -7.75
CA ALA A 488 -6.21 3.78 -6.72
C ALA A 488 -5.02 4.74 -6.75
N LEU A 489 -4.56 5.15 -5.57
CA LEU A 489 -3.41 6.06 -5.40
C LEU A 489 -2.09 5.28 -5.37
N THR A 490 -1.02 5.93 -5.82
CA THR A 490 0.35 5.50 -5.48
C THR A 490 0.64 5.72 -4.00
N SER A 491 1.69 5.09 -3.46
CA SER A 491 2.12 5.31 -2.08
C SER A 491 2.40 6.79 -1.77
N GLN A 492 3.04 7.50 -2.70
CA GLN A 492 3.27 8.94 -2.62
C GLN A 492 1.95 9.74 -2.63
N GLY A 493 1.02 9.40 -3.52
CA GLY A 493 -0.30 10.05 -3.57
C GLY A 493 -1.12 9.83 -2.30
N ALA A 494 -1.09 8.62 -1.75
CA ALA A 494 -1.77 8.30 -0.49
C ALA A 494 -1.20 9.10 0.69
N LYS A 495 0.13 9.22 0.78
CA LYS A 495 0.81 10.05 1.79
C LYS A 495 0.44 11.53 1.65
N ALA A 496 0.48 12.06 0.44
CA ALA A 496 0.13 13.46 0.14
C ALA A 496 -1.33 13.77 0.50
N ARG A 497 -2.27 12.88 0.13
CA ARG A 497 -3.67 13.00 0.54
C ARG A 497 -3.82 12.95 2.06
N GLY A 498 -3.06 12.08 2.75
CA GLY A 498 -3.03 12.04 4.21
C GLY A 498 -2.63 13.39 4.82
N MET A 499 -1.52 13.96 4.34
CA MET A 499 -1.06 15.30 4.77
C MET A 499 -2.10 16.39 4.50
N LEU A 500 -2.76 16.35 3.34
CA LEU A 500 -3.86 17.25 3.00
C LEU A 500 -5.01 17.14 4.01
N LEU A 501 -5.49 15.92 4.28
CA LEU A 501 -6.59 15.67 5.23
C LEU A 501 -6.22 16.14 6.65
N THR A 502 -4.99 15.89 7.11
CA THR A 502 -4.50 16.41 8.39
C THR A 502 -4.53 17.94 8.41
N GLY A 503 -4.02 18.59 7.35
CA GLY A 503 -4.07 20.06 7.22
C GLY A 503 -5.50 20.61 7.23
N MET A 504 -6.44 19.95 6.56
CA MET A 504 -7.86 20.35 6.57
C MET A 504 -8.48 20.30 7.97
N ILE A 505 -8.08 19.34 8.80
CA ILE A 505 -8.66 19.11 10.11
C ILE A 505 -8.02 20.02 11.17
N GLU A 506 -6.69 20.13 11.16
CA GLU A 506 -5.95 20.85 12.21
C GLU A 506 -5.83 22.35 11.93
N ARG A 507 -5.78 22.74 10.64
CA ARG A 507 -5.45 24.10 10.18
C ARG A 507 -6.55 24.69 9.29
N ALA A 508 -7.80 24.29 9.53
CA ALA A 508 -8.98 24.68 8.75
C ALA A 508 -9.18 26.20 8.59
N SER A 509 -8.77 26.99 9.58
CA SER A 509 -8.94 28.45 9.59
C SER A 509 -7.77 29.23 8.96
N GLU A 510 -6.66 28.55 8.67
CA GLU A 510 -5.47 29.17 8.10
C GLU A 510 -5.60 29.34 6.60
N VAL A 511 -4.94 30.36 6.04
CA VAL A 511 -4.81 30.49 4.58
C VAL A 511 -3.98 29.29 4.09
N ASP A 512 -4.43 28.67 3.00
CA ASP A 512 -3.79 27.51 2.39
C ASP A 512 -3.54 26.32 3.33
N LEU A 513 -4.30 26.23 4.44
CA LEU A 513 -4.13 25.22 5.49
C LEU A 513 -2.70 25.23 6.06
N GLY A 514 -1.99 26.35 5.97
CA GLY A 514 -0.59 26.49 6.37
C GLY A 514 0.39 25.68 5.49
N PHE A 515 0.04 25.38 4.24
CA PHE A 515 0.95 24.74 3.29
C PHE A 515 1.88 25.74 2.62
N GLU A 516 3.16 25.37 2.49
CA GLU A 516 4.19 26.15 1.79
C GLU A 516 4.84 25.35 0.66
N GLY A 517 5.37 26.03 -0.35
CA GLY A 517 6.11 25.39 -1.45
C GLY A 517 5.24 24.78 -2.56
N TYR A 518 5.75 23.69 -3.15
CA TYR A 518 5.20 23.06 -4.37
C TYR A 518 5.11 21.52 -4.25
N GLY A 519 4.96 21.01 -3.03
CA GLY A 519 4.84 19.57 -2.77
C GLY A 519 3.55 18.96 -3.33
N PRO A 520 3.46 17.61 -3.40
CA PRO A 520 2.27 16.92 -3.89
C PRO A 520 0.97 17.26 -3.13
N GLU A 521 1.04 17.44 -1.82
CA GLU A 521 -0.08 17.84 -0.95
C GLU A 521 -0.57 19.26 -1.29
N VAL A 522 0.34 20.18 -1.60
CA VAL A 522 0.02 21.54 -2.05
C VAL A 522 -0.69 21.48 -3.40
N ALA A 523 -0.20 20.67 -4.34
CA ALA A 523 -0.83 20.49 -5.63
C ALA A 523 -2.25 19.89 -5.52
N MET A 524 -2.48 18.96 -4.59
CA MET A 524 -3.82 18.41 -4.32
C MET A 524 -4.75 19.46 -3.70
N TYR A 525 -4.27 20.23 -2.72
CA TYR A 525 -5.00 21.34 -2.11
C TYR A 525 -5.47 22.34 -3.18
N ARG A 526 -4.54 22.84 -4.00
CA ARG A 526 -4.84 23.85 -5.02
C ARG A 526 -5.86 23.35 -6.04
N ALA A 527 -5.71 22.09 -6.48
CA ALA A 527 -6.57 21.52 -7.52
C ALA A 527 -8.00 21.20 -7.06
N VAL A 528 -8.16 20.72 -5.82
CA VAL A 528 -9.45 20.22 -5.28
C VAL A 528 -10.17 21.24 -4.42
N LEU A 529 -9.46 22.05 -3.61
CA LEU A 529 -10.07 22.93 -2.61
C LEU A 529 -10.02 24.41 -3.01
N GLU A 530 -8.85 24.93 -3.37
CA GLU A 530 -8.67 26.35 -3.71
C GLU A 530 -9.36 26.70 -5.02
N ARG A 531 -9.00 26.02 -6.12
CA ARG A 531 -9.54 26.28 -7.47
C ARG A 531 -11.06 26.10 -7.54
N THR A 532 -11.60 25.15 -6.78
CA THR A 532 -13.04 24.88 -6.75
C THR A 532 -13.81 25.85 -5.84
N GLY A 533 -13.10 26.61 -5.01
CA GLY A 533 -13.66 27.47 -3.98
C GLY A 533 -14.33 26.70 -2.85
N ILE A 534 -13.90 25.49 -2.53
CA ILE A 534 -14.39 24.81 -1.32
C ILE A 534 -13.79 25.48 -0.07
N HIS A 535 -12.50 25.82 -0.12
CA HIS A 535 -11.79 26.48 0.98
C HIS A 535 -11.52 27.94 0.62
N GLN A 536 -12.04 28.88 1.39
CA GLN A 536 -11.99 30.31 1.06
C GLN A 536 -11.89 31.18 2.31
N VAL A 537 -11.32 32.38 2.16
CA VAL A 537 -11.31 33.40 3.21
C VAL A 537 -12.72 33.98 3.41
N ASP A 538 -13.26 33.83 4.61
CA ASP A 538 -14.54 34.43 5.03
C ASP A 538 -14.31 35.92 5.30
N SER A 539 -14.72 36.77 4.35
CA SER A 539 -14.47 38.24 4.36
C SER A 539 -14.95 39.02 5.60
N PRO A 540 -15.86 38.53 6.48
CA PRO A 540 -16.17 39.19 7.75
C PRO A 540 -15.20 38.85 8.90
N LYS A 541 -14.36 37.81 8.79
CA LYS A 541 -13.56 37.26 9.90
C LYS A 541 -12.05 37.16 9.63
N ASP A 542 -11.61 37.48 8.41
CA ASP A 542 -10.22 37.27 7.95
C ASP A 542 -9.68 35.85 8.24
N ALA A 543 -10.59 34.86 8.27
CA ALA A 543 -10.28 33.46 8.55
C ALA A 543 -10.80 32.59 7.41
N SER A 544 -10.05 31.56 7.04
CA SER A 544 -10.50 30.60 6.02
C SER A 544 -11.59 29.68 6.58
N ALA A 545 -12.49 29.24 5.71
CA ALA A 545 -13.53 28.27 6.07
C ALA A 545 -13.89 27.38 4.88
N PHE A 546 -14.41 26.19 5.19
CA PHE A 546 -14.97 25.27 4.22
C PHE A 546 -16.42 25.63 3.91
N SER A 547 -16.75 25.72 2.63
CA SER A 547 -18.08 26.11 2.17
C SER A 547 -18.44 25.44 0.85
N ARG A 548 -19.67 25.68 0.38
CA ARG A 548 -20.15 25.17 -0.89
C ARG A 548 -19.23 25.63 -2.04
N PRO A 549 -18.82 24.73 -2.96
CA PRO A 549 -17.94 25.07 -4.07
C PRO A 549 -18.54 26.16 -4.97
N LYS A 550 -17.67 26.98 -5.55
CA LYS A 550 -18.01 27.96 -6.58
C LYS A 550 -17.89 27.39 -8.00
N ASP A 551 -17.04 26.38 -8.20
CA ASP A 551 -16.85 25.73 -9.49
C ASP A 551 -18.12 24.96 -9.91
N PRO A 552 -18.72 25.28 -11.09
CA PRO A 552 -19.93 24.63 -11.56
C PRO A 552 -19.83 23.10 -11.71
N SER A 553 -18.65 22.57 -12.03
CA SER A 553 -18.44 21.13 -12.22
C SER A 553 -18.55 20.34 -10.91
N LEU A 554 -18.26 20.95 -9.76
CA LEU A 554 -18.33 20.30 -8.46
C LEU A 554 -19.70 20.44 -7.77
N LEU A 555 -20.54 21.37 -8.23
CA LEU A 555 -21.87 21.61 -7.66
C LEU A 555 -22.78 20.38 -7.62
N PRO A 556 -22.87 19.53 -8.68
CA PRO A 556 -23.70 18.33 -8.64
C PRO A 556 -23.22 17.30 -7.60
N ALA A 557 -21.91 17.11 -7.49
CA ALA A 557 -21.31 16.22 -6.50
C ALA A 557 -21.56 16.73 -5.08
N TRP A 558 -21.35 18.02 -4.85
CA TRP A 558 -21.62 18.65 -3.55
C TRP A 558 -23.10 18.57 -3.17
N LYS A 559 -24.01 18.82 -4.11
CA LYS A 559 -25.46 18.69 -3.89
C LYS A 559 -25.84 17.24 -3.52
N THR A 560 -25.26 16.25 -4.20
CA THR A 560 -25.51 14.83 -3.90
C THR A 560 -25.05 14.48 -2.48
N MET A 561 -23.88 14.98 -2.07
CA MET A 561 -23.41 14.85 -0.69
C MET A 561 -24.34 15.56 0.31
N GLU A 562 -24.79 16.79 0.03
CA GLU A 562 -25.78 17.49 0.86
C GLU A 562 -27.09 16.70 0.99
N ASP A 563 -27.56 16.11 -0.10
CA ASP A 563 -28.81 15.35 -0.12
C ASP A 563 -28.67 14.03 0.67
N GLU A 564 -27.53 13.35 0.60
CA GLU A 564 -27.23 12.19 1.46
C GLU A 564 -27.10 12.57 2.94
N PHE A 565 -26.47 13.71 3.26
CA PHE A 565 -26.49 14.25 4.62
C PHE A 565 -27.92 14.59 5.06
N ARG A 566 -28.78 15.18 4.21
CA ARG A 566 -30.18 15.46 4.58
C ARG A 566 -31.01 14.19 4.74
N ARG A 567 -30.78 13.15 3.93
CA ARG A 567 -31.43 11.82 4.10
C ARG A 567 -31.10 11.23 5.46
N SER A 568 -29.92 11.54 6.00
CA SER A 568 -29.50 11.06 7.31
C SER A 568 -30.27 11.64 8.52
N ARG A 569 -31.24 12.55 8.28
CA ARG A 569 -32.14 13.06 9.34
C ARG A 569 -33.04 11.98 9.94
N LYS A 570 -33.42 10.96 9.17
CA LYS A 570 -34.35 9.90 9.61
C LYS A 570 -33.64 8.63 10.08
N ARG A 571 -32.48 8.32 9.51
CA ARG A 571 -31.65 7.14 9.80
C ARG A 571 -30.19 7.50 9.56
N ARG A 572 -29.26 6.83 10.22
CA ARG A 572 -27.83 6.98 9.90
C ARG A 572 -27.57 6.55 8.45
N VAL A 573 -26.65 7.24 7.78
CA VAL A 573 -26.21 6.92 6.40
C VAL A 573 -24.77 6.46 6.46
N ASN A 574 -24.45 5.34 5.82
CA ASN A 574 -23.09 4.80 5.81
C ASN A 574 -22.19 5.66 4.90
N LEU A 575 -20.93 5.88 5.29
CA LEU A 575 -19.98 6.61 4.43
C LEU A 575 -19.77 5.90 3.09
N ASN A 576 -19.85 4.57 3.07
CA ASN A 576 -19.78 3.80 1.83
C ASN A 576 -20.94 4.11 0.87
N ASP A 577 -22.14 4.42 1.39
CA ASP A 577 -23.28 4.83 0.56
C ASP A 577 -23.01 6.19 -0.10
N LEU A 578 -22.37 7.13 0.63
CA LEU A 578 -21.92 8.40 0.06
C LEU A 578 -20.87 8.19 -1.03
N TYR A 579 -19.90 7.28 -0.82
CA TYR A 579 -18.94 6.91 -1.84
C TYR A 579 -19.65 6.35 -3.08
N ALA A 580 -20.56 5.39 -2.90
CA ALA A 580 -21.32 4.81 -4.00
C ALA A 580 -22.11 5.87 -4.78
N ALA A 581 -22.76 6.80 -4.08
CA ALA A 581 -23.52 7.89 -4.71
C ALA A 581 -22.64 8.83 -5.55
N LEU A 582 -21.45 9.18 -5.05
CA LEU A 582 -20.51 10.05 -5.77
C LEU A 582 -19.78 9.33 -6.92
N MET A 583 -19.49 8.03 -6.78
CA MET A 583 -18.86 7.21 -7.81
C MET A 583 -19.84 6.79 -8.92
N SER A 584 -21.14 6.84 -8.66
CA SER A 584 -22.17 6.47 -9.65
C SER A 584 -22.41 7.59 -10.66
N PRO A 585 -22.88 7.26 -11.88
CA PRO A 585 -23.44 8.25 -12.80
C PRO A 585 -24.58 9.06 -12.14
N PRO A 586 -24.75 10.36 -12.47
CA PRO A 586 -24.06 11.10 -13.53
C PRO A 586 -22.71 11.73 -13.12
N ILE A 587 -22.23 11.48 -11.89
CA ILE A 587 -21.03 12.13 -11.35
C ILE A 587 -19.77 11.33 -11.71
N GLY A 588 -19.71 10.04 -11.37
CA GLY A 588 -18.54 9.22 -11.65
C GLY A 588 -17.26 9.73 -10.98
N MET A 589 -17.31 10.28 -9.76
CA MET A 589 -16.11 10.78 -9.08
C MET A 589 -15.14 9.64 -8.79
N LYS A 590 -13.83 9.88 -8.95
CA LYS A 590 -12.80 8.90 -8.61
C LYS A 590 -12.72 8.73 -7.10
N ALA A 591 -12.61 7.47 -6.65
CA ALA A 591 -12.64 7.10 -5.24
C ALA A 591 -11.62 7.86 -4.39
N ALA A 592 -10.44 8.16 -4.93
CA ALA A 592 -9.39 8.84 -4.19
C ALA A 592 -9.64 10.33 -3.92
N VAL A 593 -10.52 10.98 -4.69
CA VAL A 593 -10.94 12.39 -4.51
C VAL A 593 -12.00 12.50 -3.41
N ILE A 594 -12.86 11.48 -3.29
CA ILE A 594 -14.01 11.48 -2.37
C ILE A 594 -13.61 11.78 -0.92
N PRO A 595 -12.54 11.22 -0.33
CA PRO A 595 -12.19 11.57 1.05
C PRO A 595 -11.97 13.07 1.27
N VAL A 596 -11.35 13.77 0.31
CA VAL A 596 -11.11 15.22 0.43
C VAL A 596 -12.44 15.98 0.36
N VAL A 597 -13.31 15.63 -0.58
CA VAL A 597 -14.63 16.28 -0.73
C VAL A 597 -15.54 15.96 0.47
N ALA A 598 -15.53 14.72 0.95
CA ALA A 598 -16.32 14.28 2.10
C ALA A 598 -15.85 14.96 3.39
N THR A 599 -14.54 15.03 3.64
CA THR A 599 -13.97 15.75 4.79
C THR A 599 -14.30 17.24 4.72
N ALA A 600 -14.20 17.86 3.54
CA ALA A 600 -14.59 19.25 3.38
C ALA A 600 -16.09 19.48 3.66
N GLY A 601 -16.94 18.55 3.21
CA GLY A 601 -18.37 18.55 3.55
C GLY A 601 -18.62 18.42 5.05
N LEU A 602 -17.96 17.48 5.72
CA LEU A 602 -18.08 17.29 7.17
C LEU A 602 -17.60 18.50 7.96
N LEU A 603 -16.58 19.22 7.48
CA LEU A 603 -16.12 20.47 8.09
C LEU A 603 -17.09 21.63 7.81
N ALA A 604 -17.65 21.72 6.60
CA ALA A 604 -18.63 22.74 6.23
C ALA A 604 -19.99 22.55 6.94
N PHE A 605 -20.36 21.31 7.25
CA PHE A 605 -21.60 20.93 7.96
C PHE A 605 -21.30 20.38 9.36
N ALA A 606 -20.17 20.75 9.96
CA ALA A 606 -19.77 20.28 11.29
C ALA A 606 -20.84 20.59 12.36
N ASP A 607 -21.64 21.62 12.09
CA ASP A 607 -22.70 22.12 12.95
C ASP A 607 -24.07 21.51 12.69
N ASP A 608 -24.15 20.54 11.79
CA ASP A 608 -25.39 19.84 11.43
C ASP A 608 -25.23 18.31 11.41
N VAL A 609 -24.00 17.77 11.30
CA VAL A 609 -23.73 16.34 11.05
C VAL A 609 -22.84 15.72 12.15
N ALA A 610 -23.29 14.63 12.78
CA ALA A 610 -22.46 13.76 13.63
C ALA A 610 -21.82 12.63 12.84
N ILE A 611 -20.67 12.18 13.34
CA ILE A 611 -19.92 11.01 12.87
C ILE A 611 -20.04 9.87 13.88
N TYR A 612 -20.21 8.65 13.40
CA TYR A 612 -20.25 7.42 14.19
C TYR A 612 -19.27 6.40 13.61
N GLU A 613 -18.63 5.61 14.46
CA GLU A 613 -17.78 4.48 14.10
C GLU A 613 -18.29 3.24 14.83
N HIS A 614 -18.69 2.19 14.10
CA HIS A 614 -19.32 0.99 14.67
C HIS A 614 -20.50 1.30 15.61
N GLY A 615 -21.29 2.32 15.24
CA GLY A 615 -22.42 2.79 16.02
C GLY A 615 -22.07 3.73 17.18
N THR A 616 -20.78 3.83 17.56
CA THR A 616 -20.29 4.71 18.63
C THR A 616 -20.08 6.12 18.11
N PHE A 617 -20.65 7.10 18.79
CA PHE A 617 -20.52 8.51 18.44
C PHE A 617 -19.06 9.01 18.56
N LYS A 618 -18.62 9.82 17.60
CA LYS A 618 -17.30 10.45 17.57
C LYS A 618 -17.44 11.97 17.66
N PRO A 619 -17.03 12.59 18.78
CA PRO A 619 -17.26 14.01 19.04
C PRO A 619 -16.38 14.96 18.22
N LEU A 620 -15.21 14.49 17.81
CA LEU A 620 -14.23 15.28 17.06
C LEU A 620 -13.82 14.53 15.79
N LEU A 621 -13.79 15.22 14.67
CA LEU A 621 -13.09 14.75 13.48
C LEU A 621 -11.60 14.99 13.69
N SER A 622 -10.85 13.95 14.03
CA SER A 622 -9.39 13.99 14.18
C SER A 622 -8.68 13.41 12.95
N PRO A 623 -7.38 13.69 12.74
CA PRO A 623 -6.60 13.08 11.66
C PRO A 623 -6.63 11.55 11.70
N GLU A 624 -6.54 10.94 12.88
CA GLU A 624 -6.57 9.48 13.06
C GLU A 624 -7.94 8.92 12.70
N LEU A 625 -9.03 9.63 13.04
CA LEU A 625 -10.37 9.24 12.64
C LEU A 625 -10.53 9.31 11.12
N SER A 626 -10.04 10.39 10.50
CA SER A 626 -10.07 10.57 9.05
C SER A 626 -9.28 9.49 8.31
N GLU A 627 -8.13 9.07 8.83
CA GLU A 627 -7.36 7.96 8.26
C GLU A 627 -8.15 6.64 8.29
N ARG A 628 -8.81 6.34 9.42
CA ARG A 628 -9.68 5.15 9.52
C ARG A 628 -10.88 5.24 8.58
N MET A 629 -11.49 6.42 8.42
CA MET A 629 -12.59 6.67 7.47
C MET A 629 -12.19 6.42 6.02
N VAL A 630 -10.98 6.84 5.65
CA VAL A 630 -10.41 6.59 4.31
C VAL A 630 -10.18 5.10 4.09
N ARG A 631 -9.67 4.39 5.10
CA ARG A 631 -9.30 2.98 4.99
C ARG A 631 -10.51 2.04 5.01
N ASN A 632 -11.48 2.31 5.87
CA ASN A 632 -12.65 1.45 6.10
C ASN A 632 -13.94 2.28 6.14
N PRO A 633 -14.39 2.88 5.03
CA PRO A 633 -15.56 3.75 5.03
C PRO A 633 -16.85 3.02 5.48
N SER A 634 -16.94 1.71 5.27
CA SER A 634 -18.09 0.90 5.70
C SER A 634 -18.33 0.88 7.21
N HIS A 635 -17.33 1.20 8.04
CA HIS A 635 -17.45 1.24 9.49
C HIS A 635 -18.01 2.57 10.02
N PHE A 636 -18.15 3.57 9.14
CA PHE A 636 -18.53 4.92 9.51
C PHE A 636 -19.93 5.26 9.02
N GLU A 637 -20.66 5.99 9.86
CA GLU A 637 -21.99 6.47 9.56
C GLU A 637 -22.11 7.95 9.95
N PHE A 638 -23.01 8.66 9.27
CA PHE A 638 -23.34 10.04 9.58
C PHE A 638 -24.82 10.21 9.89
N LYS A 639 -25.13 11.18 10.76
CA LYS A 639 -26.49 11.57 11.09
C LYS A 639 -26.60 13.08 11.14
N HIS A 640 -27.50 13.64 10.34
CA HIS A 640 -27.83 15.05 10.36
C HIS A 640 -28.85 15.32 11.46
N PHE A 641 -28.54 16.22 12.38
CA PHE A 641 -29.49 16.67 13.38
C PHE A 641 -30.34 17.81 12.82
N ALA A 642 -31.66 17.64 12.83
CA ALA A 642 -32.58 18.70 12.45
C ALA A 642 -33.03 19.48 13.70
N ASN A 643 -32.87 20.81 13.66
CA ASN A 643 -33.50 21.82 14.51
C ASN A 643 -33.32 21.72 16.04
N THR A 644 -32.21 22.25 16.54
CA THR A 644 -32.04 22.76 17.92
C THR A 644 -32.56 24.21 18.02
N THR A 645 -33.87 24.40 17.87
CA THR A 645 -34.55 25.70 18.09
C THR A 645 -35.37 25.68 19.37
N GLY A 646 -35.58 26.84 20.01
CA GLY A 646 -36.46 26.97 21.17
C GLY A 646 -35.93 26.28 22.43
N ALA A 647 -36.73 25.40 23.01
CA ALA A 647 -36.50 24.70 24.28
C ALA A 647 -35.13 23.98 24.35
N ARG A 648 -34.72 23.30 23.27
CA ARG A 648 -33.43 22.59 23.23
C ARG A 648 -32.23 23.54 23.24
N ARG A 649 -32.35 24.73 22.65
CA ARG A 649 -31.29 25.75 22.69
C ARG A 649 -31.10 26.28 24.11
N GLN A 650 -32.21 26.58 24.79
CA GLN A 650 -32.16 27.05 26.18
C GLN A 650 -31.42 26.04 27.07
N VAL A 651 -31.69 24.75 26.89
CA VAL A 651 -31.00 23.67 27.64
C VAL A 651 -29.51 23.59 27.33
N ILE A 652 -29.11 23.73 26.06
CA ILE A 652 -27.69 23.74 25.66
C ILE A 652 -26.96 24.93 26.30
N ASP A 653 -27.56 26.12 26.26
CA ASP A 653 -26.93 27.34 26.77
C ASP A 653 -26.72 27.25 28.30
N GLU A 654 -27.70 26.73 29.04
CA GLU A 654 -27.58 26.50 30.49
C GLU A 654 -26.56 25.40 30.83
N LEU A 655 -26.55 24.28 30.08
CA LEU A 655 -25.55 23.21 30.27
C LEU A 655 -24.14 23.68 29.97
N ALA A 656 -23.94 24.46 28.90
CA ALA A 656 -22.64 25.02 28.57
C ALA A 656 -22.14 25.99 29.68
N ALA A 657 -23.05 26.78 30.25
CA ALA A 657 -22.72 27.67 31.36
C ALA A 657 -22.35 26.90 32.63
N ARG A 658 -23.13 25.88 33.01
CA ARG A 658 -22.91 25.09 34.24
C ARG A 658 -21.69 24.19 34.18
N LEU A 659 -21.37 23.64 33.00
CA LEU A 659 -20.22 22.76 32.78
C LEU A 659 -18.96 23.52 32.36
N GLU A 660 -19.02 24.86 32.32
CA GLU A 660 -17.95 25.76 31.85
C GLU A 660 -17.41 25.40 30.44
N VAL A 661 -18.23 24.75 29.62
CA VAL A 661 -17.89 24.38 28.24
C VAL A 661 -18.02 25.63 27.39
N ARG A 662 -16.89 26.20 26.96
CA ARG A 662 -16.91 27.33 26.02
C ARG A 662 -17.42 26.86 24.67
N PRO A 663 -18.60 27.31 24.21
CA PRO A 663 -19.06 26.97 22.88
C PRO A 663 -18.09 27.59 21.86
N SER A 664 -17.47 26.76 21.02
CA SER A 664 -16.48 27.19 20.03
C SER A 664 -17.04 28.22 19.04
N PHE A 665 -18.37 28.21 18.83
CA PHE A 665 -19.05 29.18 17.97
C PHE A 665 -20.43 29.55 18.53
N ARG A 666 -20.66 30.84 18.86
CA ARG A 666 -21.96 31.34 19.38
C ARG A 666 -23.16 31.10 18.44
N GLN A 667 -22.94 30.80 17.16
CA GLN A 667 -23.99 30.64 16.15
C GLN A 667 -24.31 29.18 15.83
N HIS A 668 -23.44 28.24 16.18
CA HIS A 668 -23.49 26.88 15.67
C HIS A 668 -23.92 25.87 16.73
N ARG A 669 -25.05 25.20 16.49
CA ARG A 669 -25.83 24.58 17.57
C ARG A 669 -25.53 23.11 17.81
N VAL A 670 -25.26 22.32 16.77
CA VAL A 670 -24.84 20.93 16.96
C VAL A 670 -23.42 20.89 17.48
N ALA A 671 -22.52 21.77 17.04
CA ALA A 671 -21.20 21.89 17.67
C ALA A 671 -21.28 22.11 19.18
N ASN A 672 -22.28 22.87 19.69
CA ASN A 672 -22.48 23.04 21.13
C ASN A 672 -23.06 21.78 21.81
N VAL A 673 -24.01 21.08 21.18
CA VAL A 673 -24.50 19.76 21.64
C VAL A 673 -23.34 18.77 21.73
N LEU A 674 -22.53 18.67 20.67
CA LEU A 674 -21.40 17.77 20.58
C LEU A 674 -20.26 18.17 21.51
N ALA A 675 -20.03 19.47 21.73
CA ALA A 675 -19.07 19.96 22.72
C ALA A 675 -19.47 19.57 24.14
N ILE A 676 -20.76 19.71 24.49
CA ILE A 676 -21.29 19.30 25.79
C ILE A 676 -21.21 17.78 25.95
N VAL A 677 -21.69 17.01 24.97
CA VAL A 677 -21.62 15.54 25.03
C VAL A 677 -20.18 15.06 25.05
N GLY A 678 -19.30 15.66 24.23
CA GLY A 678 -17.87 15.37 24.22
C GLY A 678 -17.21 15.64 25.57
N HIS A 679 -17.56 16.75 26.23
CA HIS A 679 -17.12 17.05 27.59
C HIS A 679 -17.60 15.97 28.58
N LEU A 680 -18.91 15.66 28.58
CA LEU A 680 -19.50 14.66 29.47
C LEU A 680 -18.86 13.27 29.28
N VAL A 681 -18.73 12.81 28.03
CA VAL A 681 -18.11 11.52 27.71
C VAL A 681 -16.61 11.50 28.07
N SER A 682 -15.89 12.61 27.86
CA SER A 682 -14.48 12.71 28.26
C SER A 682 -14.30 12.61 29.78
N GLN A 683 -15.23 13.15 30.57
CA GLN A 683 -15.18 13.03 32.03
C GLN A 683 -15.45 11.59 32.46
N VAL A 684 -16.46 10.95 31.86
CA VAL A 684 -16.80 9.54 32.15
C VAL A 684 -15.67 8.57 31.78
N ASN A 685 -14.98 8.80 30.66
CA ASN A 685 -13.85 7.96 30.24
C ASN A 685 -12.61 8.10 31.15
N ARG A 686 -12.57 9.13 32.02
CA ARG A 686 -11.50 9.31 33.02
C ARG A 686 -11.84 8.69 34.36
N LEU A 687 -13.06 8.19 34.55
CA LEU A 687 -13.48 7.54 35.78
C LEU A 687 -12.76 6.20 35.94
N ASP A 688 -12.39 5.88 37.17
CA ASP A 688 -11.87 4.60 37.58
C ASP A 688 -12.96 3.50 37.54
N ASN A 689 -12.53 2.24 37.53
CA ASN A 689 -13.43 1.10 37.41
C ASN A 689 -14.33 0.95 38.66
N TYR A 690 -13.87 1.39 39.83
CA TYR A 690 -14.70 1.42 41.04
C TYR A 690 -15.88 2.39 40.86
N THR A 691 -15.63 3.64 40.46
CA THR A 691 -16.69 4.62 40.19
C THR A 691 -17.68 4.13 39.13
N LEU A 692 -17.20 3.41 38.11
CA LEU A 692 -18.06 2.83 37.05
C LEU A 692 -19.00 1.73 37.56
N ARG A 693 -18.65 1.04 38.66
CA ARG A 693 -19.35 -0.17 39.12
C ARG A 693 -20.03 -0.05 40.48
N THR A 694 -19.59 0.87 41.33
CA THR A 694 -20.10 1.02 42.70
C THR A 694 -21.58 1.39 42.71
N ARG A 695 -22.29 0.91 43.75
CA ARG A 695 -23.65 1.31 44.10
C ARG A 695 -23.66 2.38 45.20
N ASN A 696 -22.50 2.76 45.73
CA ASN A 696 -22.35 3.76 46.77
C ASN A 696 -22.31 5.19 46.20
N LEU A 697 -23.31 5.51 45.37
CA LEU A 697 -23.51 6.80 44.73
C LEU A 697 -24.97 7.22 44.92
N PRO A 698 -25.27 8.53 44.91
CA PRO A 698 -26.65 9.01 44.85
C PRO A 698 -27.43 8.35 43.69
N GLU A 699 -28.73 8.12 43.87
CA GLU A 699 -29.57 7.44 42.87
C GLU A 699 -29.58 8.21 41.54
N THR A 700 -29.55 9.54 41.61
CA THR A 700 -29.44 10.46 40.47
C THR A 700 -28.11 10.29 39.72
N ALA A 701 -26.98 10.24 40.43
CA ALA A 701 -25.66 10.03 39.86
C ALA A 701 -25.51 8.62 39.24
N THR A 702 -26.09 7.60 39.88
CA THR A 702 -26.11 6.22 39.36
C THR A 702 -26.85 6.13 38.03
N LYS A 703 -28.06 6.70 37.96
CA LYS A 703 -28.87 6.74 36.74
C LYS A 703 -28.23 7.60 35.65
N ALA A 704 -27.60 8.72 36.03
CA ALA A 704 -26.87 9.57 35.09
C ALA A 704 -25.65 8.84 34.51
N ARG A 705 -24.87 8.13 35.34
CA ARG A 705 -23.76 7.26 34.90
C ARG A 705 -24.23 6.22 33.90
N GLU A 706 -25.30 5.49 34.21
CA GLU A 706 -25.86 4.48 33.29
C GLU A 706 -26.27 5.11 31.96
N ALA A 707 -26.93 6.27 31.98
CA ALA A 707 -27.30 6.99 30.77
C ALA A 707 -26.06 7.45 29.96
N LEU A 708 -25.01 7.94 30.62
CA LEU A 708 -23.78 8.40 29.97
C LEU A 708 -22.94 7.24 29.38
N VAL A 709 -22.88 6.09 30.05
CA VAL A 709 -22.15 4.90 29.60
C VAL A 709 -22.88 4.17 28.47
N THR A 710 -24.23 4.15 28.52
CA THR A 710 -25.05 3.39 27.57
C THR A 710 -25.44 4.19 26.33
N ALA A 711 -25.39 5.53 26.39
CA ALA A 711 -25.93 6.35 25.32
C ALA A 711 -25.17 6.22 24.01
N VAL A 712 -25.92 5.89 22.96
CA VAL A 712 -25.42 5.74 21.60
C VAL A 712 -25.58 7.04 20.79
N GLU A 713 -26.53 7.92 21.15
CA GLU A 713 -26.85 9.14 20.40
C GLU A 713 -26.80 10.43 21.26
N PRO A 714 -26.05 11.48 20.84
CA PRO A 714 -25.88 12.73 21.59
C PRO A 714 -27.19 13.48 21.90
N ASP A 715 -28.12 13.53 20.96
CA ASP A 715 -29.40 14.22 21.11
C ASP A 715 -30.38 13.43 21.97
N GLU A 716 -30.41 12.10 21.83
CA GLU A 716 -31.16 11.23 22.74
C GLU A 716 -30.62 11.34 24.18
N LEU A 717 -29.29 11.36 24.34
CA LEU A 717 -28.63 11.52 25.63
C LEU A 717 -29.07 12.81 26.34
N LEU A 718 -28.85 13.97 25.71
CA LEU A 718 -29.11 15.28 26.33
C LEU A 718 -30.60 15.61 26.47
N PHE A 719 -31.43 15.20 25.51
CA PHE A 719 -32.83 15.65 25.49
C PHE A 719 -33.82 14.60 25.97
N THR A 720 -33.42 13.34 26.14
CA THR A 720 -34.33 12.25 26.55
C THR A 720 -33.78 11.42 27.70
N ALA A 721 -32.59 10.83 27.57
CA ALA A 721 -32.06 9.88 28.54
C ALA A 721 -31.63 10.56 29.85
N LEU A 722 -30.78 11.59 29.79
CA LEU A 722 -30.35 12.34 30.98
C LEU A 722 -31.50 13.06 31.69
N PRO A 723 -32.43 13.75 30.99
CA PRO A 723 -33.59 14.32 31.65
C PRO A 723 -34.38 13.26 32.41
N LYS A 724 -34.67 12.11 31.80
CA LYS A 724 -35.38 11.00 32.49
C LYS A 724 -34.60 10.45 33.67
N ALA A 725 -33.28 10.27 33.53
CA ALA A 725 -32.40 9.75 34.57
C ALA A 725 -32.40 10.66 35.82
N LEU A 726 -32.44 11.97 35.60
CA LEU A 726 -32.45 13.00 36.65
C LEU A 726 -33.86 13.43 37.09
N GLY A 727 -34.92 12.73 36.66
CA GLY A 727 -36.30 13.01 37.09
C GLY A 727 -37.00 14.18 36.39
N PHE A 728 -36.44 14.67 35.29
CA PHE A 728 -37.01 15.70 34.42
C PHE A 728 -37.79 15.10 33.23
N ARG A 729 -38.66 15.90 32.61
CA ARG A 729 -39.37 15.50 31.38
C ARG A 729 -38.43 15.62 30.17
N PRO A 730 -38.54 14.76 29.14
CA PRO A 730 -37.79 14.93 27.90
C PRO A 730 -38.00 16.30 27.26
N VAL A 731 -36.95 16.86 26.67
CA VAL A 731 -36.94 18.19 26.05
C VAL A 731 -37.49 18.10 24.62
N PRO A 732 -38.71 18.61 24.34
CA PRO A 732 -39.33 18.43 23.03
C PRO A 732 -38.67 19.33 21.98
N ALA A 733 -38.58 18.84 20.74
CA ALA A 733 -37.94 19.56 19.63
C ALA A 733 -38.74 20.79 19.13
N ASN A 734 -40.07 20.79 19.29
CA ASN A 734 -40.97 21.78 18.69
C ASN A 734 -41.54 22.82 19.69
N THR A 735 -40.95 22.93 20.88
CA THR A 735 -41.38 23.89 21.92
C THR A 735 -40.47 25.11 22.00
N LYS A 736 -41.03 26.29 22.29
CA LYS A 736 -40.25 27.54 22.37
C LYS A 736 -39.37 27.64 23.62
N THR A 737 -39.81 27.11 24.76
CA THR A 737 -39.14 27.28 26.06
C THR A 737 -39.23 26.00 26.90
N TYR A 738 -38.20 25.75 27.71
CA TYR A 738 -38.17 24.67 28.70
C TYR A 738 -37.97 25.29 30.09
N THR A 739 -39.02 25.30 30.91
CA THR A 739 -39.05 26.08 32.16
C THR A 739 -38.04 25.62 33.21
N LYS A 740 -37.61 24.35 33.16
CA LYS A 740 -36.64 23.75 34.09
C LYS A 740 -35.24 23.58 33.47
N ALA A 741 -34.86 24.42 32.51
CA ALA A 741 -33.58 24.28 31.80
C ALA A 741 -32.39 24.45 32.75
N ARG A 742 -32.44 25.44 33.63
CA ARG A 742 -31.40 25.71 34.62
C ARG A 742 -31.32 24.61 35.69
N ASP A 743 -32.46 24.26 36.29
CA ASP A 743 -32.53 23.15 37.26
C ASP A 743 -31.99 21.83 36.69
N TYR A 744 -32.28 21.55 35.40
CA TYR A 744 -31.74 20.39 34.71
C TYR A 744 -30.22 20.47 34.54
N ALA A 745 -29.70 21.63 34.11
CA ALA A 745 -28.26 21.83 33.97
C ALA A 745 -27.51 21.70 35.30
N ASP A 746 -28.06 22.29 36.38
CA ASP A 746 -27.50 22.19 37.73
C ASP A 746 -27.46 20.73 38.21
N SER A 747 -28.54 19.98 37.99
CA SER A 747 -28.62 18.55 38.37
C SER A 747 -27.68 17.66 37.56
N VAL A 748 -27.38 18.02 36.30
CA VAL A 748 -26.32 17.35 35.51
C VAL A 748 -24.93 17.66 36.09
N GLY A 749 -24.70 18.91 36.48
CA GLY A 749 -23.44 19.33 37.12
C GLY A 749 -23.19 18.61 38.44
N GLU A 750 -24.19 18.56 39.32
CA GLU A 750 -24.14 17.81 40.59
C GLU A 750 -23.84 16.33 40.38
N ALA A 751 -24.55 15.68 39.45
CA ALA A 751 -24.31 14.27 39.14
C ALA A 751 -22.88 14.02 38.62
N LEU A 752 -22.29 14.97 37.88
CA LEU A 752 -20.92 14.86 37.38
C LEU A 752 -19.88 15.10 38.48
N GLU A 753 -20.13 16.04 39.40
CA GLU A 753 -19.33 16.28 40.59
C GLU A 753 -19.33 15.05 41.52
N ASP A 754 -20.50 14.42 41.73
CA ASP A 754 -20.62 13.16 42.48
C ASP A 754 -19.79 12.04 41.85
N LEU A 755 -19.84 11.89 40.52
CA LEU A 755 -19.08 10.87 39.81
C LEU A 755 -17.57 11.13 39.87
N THR A 756 -17.13 12.36 39.61
CA THR A 756 -15.70 12.71 39.61
C THR A 756 -15.11 12.74 41.03
N GLY A 757 -15.90 13.06 42.05
CA GLY A 757 -15.51 13.05 43.46
C GLY A 757 -15.56 11.68 44.13
N CYS A 758 -16.30 10.71 43.57
CA CYS A 758 -16.55 9.40 44.18
C CYS A 758 -15.27 8.68 44.64
N PHE A 759 -14.26 8.60 43.78
CA PHE A 759 -13.02 7.90 44.09
C PHE A 759 -12.16 8.65 45.11
N GLY A 760 -12.16 9.99 45.07
CA GLY A 760 -11.51 10.81 46.08
C GLY A 760 -12.12 10.59 47.46
N ASN A 761 -13.45 10.59 47.55
CA ASN A 761 -14.19 10.33 48.79
C ASN A 761 -13.91 8.92 49.32
N LEU A 762 -13.89 7.90 48.44
CA LEU A 762 -13.49 6.54 48.83
C LEU A 762 -12.12 6.55 49.51
N LEU A 763 -11.11 7.18 48.90
CA LEU A 763 -9.76 7.17 49.47
C LEU A 763 -9.68 7.93 50.80
N GLY A 764 -10.45 9.01 50.95
CA GLY A 764 -10.63 9.71 52.23
C GLY A 764 -11.22 8.80 53.30
N ASP A 765 -12.35 8.13 53.00
CA ASP A 765 -13.00 7.20 53.92
C ASP A 765 -12.08 6.06 54.36
N LEU A 766 -11.25 5.54 53.45
CA LEU A 766 -10.29 4.48 53.77
C LEU A 766 -9.16 4.98 54.67
N TYR A 767 -8.73 6.23 54.49
CA TYR A 767 -7.71 6.87 55.31
C TYR A 767 -8.23 7.13 56.72
N ASP A 768 -9.44 7.68 56.83
CA ASP A 768 -10.07 7.95 58.13
C ASP A 768 -10.32 6.64 58.89
N LEU A 769 -10.79 5.59 58.20
CA LEU A 769 -10.97 4.26 58.80
C LEU A 769 -9.64 3.68 59.30
N LEU A 770 -8.54 3.85 58.56
CA LEU A 770 -7.22 3.41 58.97
C LEU A 770 -6.78 4.10 60.28
N LEU A 771 -6.93 5.42 60.35
CA LEU A 771 -6.57 6.21 61.53
C LEU A 771 -7.43 5.86 62.74
N GLU A 772 -8.74 5.70 62.54
CA GLU A 772 -9.69 5.31 63.60
C GLU A 772 -9.34 3.94 64.19
N GLU A 773 -9.11 2.93 63.34
CA GLU A 773 -8.76 1.57 63.79
C GLU A 773 -7.37 1.52 64.45
N CYS A 774 -6.42 2.35 64.00
CA CYS A 774 -5.13 2.51 64.68
C CYS A 774 -5.23 3.30 66.00
N GLY A 775 -6.33 4.03 66.24
CA GLY A 775 -6.49 4.92 67.39
C GLY A 775 -5.56 6.14 67.35
N GLU A 776 -5.13 6.55 66.15
CA GLU A 776 -4.14 7.62 65.95
C GLU A 776 -4.73 8.79 65.18
N SER A 777 -4.18 9.98 65.40
CA SER A 777 -4.67 11.23 64.77
C SER A 777 -3.88 11.66 63.55
N SER A 778 -2.79 10.95 63.21
CA SER A 778 -1.94 11.32 62.07
C SER A 778 -1.18 10.14 61.49
N ARG A 779 -0.95 10.17 60.17
CA ARG A 779 -0.06 9.25 59.47
C ARG A 779 1.32 9.12 60.12
N THR A 780 1.90 10.22 60.60
CA THR A 780 3.24 10.23 61.22
C THR A 780 3.34 9.36 62.46
N ALA A 781 2.25 9.26 63.25
CA ALA A 781 2.22 8.39 64.42
C ALA A 781 2.23 6.92 64.01
N VAL A 782 1.43 6.55 63.00
CA VAL A 782 1.34 5.19 62.46
C VAL A 782 2.66 4.76 61.79
N VAL A 783 3.26 5.63 60.97
CA VAL A 783 4.56 5.40 60.32
C VAL A 783 5.66 5.19 61.38
N GLY A 784 5.68 6.01 62.44
CA GLY A 784 6.66 5.88 63.52
C GLY A 784 6.56 4.55 64.26
N GLN A 785 5.34 4.07 64.52
CA GLN A 785 5.12 2.75 65.11
C GLN A 785 5.51 1.61 64.17
N ALA A 786 5.26 1.74 62.87
CA ALA A 786 5.57 0.72 61.88
C ALA A 786 7.08 0.63 61.56
N ALA A 787 7.78 1.77 61.46
CA ALA A 787 9.23 1.82 61.26
C ALA A 787 10.00 1.12 62.41
N ALA A 788 9.44 1.12 63.62
CA ALA A 788 10.04 0.42 64.75
C ALA A 788 10.06 -1.12 64.60
N LEU A 789 9.29 -1.68 63.65
CA LEU A 789 9.13 -3.12 63.42
C LEU A 789 9.78 -3.64 62.12
N GLU A 790 10.29 -2.75 61.26
CA GLU A 790 10.64 -3.03 59.86
C GLU A 790 11.64 -4.19 59.64
N ASN A 791 12.56 -4.42 60.60
CA ASN A 791 13.61 -5.44 60.50
C ASN A 791 13.33 -6.73 61.30
N GLU A 792 12.15 -6.87 61.93
CA GLU A 792 11.92 -7.94 62.92
C GLU A 792 10.68 -8.81 62.65
N VAL A 793 9.91 -8.55 61.59
CA VAL A 793 8.69 -9.31 61.25
C VAL A 793 8.99 -10.51 60.34
N LEU A 794 8.85 -11.72 60.87
CA LEU A 794 9.12 -12.98 60.14
C LEU A 794 7.97 -13.44 59.23
N ASP A 795 6.71 -13.16 59.56
CA ASP A 795 5.55 -13.53 58.72
C ASP A 795 5.47 -12.67 57.45
N PRO A 796 5.54 -13.25 56.24
CA PRO A 796 5.52 -12.50 54.98
C PRO A 796 4.29 -11.59 54.79
N ASN A 797 3.10 -12.00 55.23
CA ASN A 797 1.86 -11.24 55.01
C ASN A 797 1.78 -10.02 55.92
N VAL A 798 2.15 -10.20 57.19
CA VAL A 798 2.21 -9.08 58.15
C VAL A 798 3.36 -8.14 57.82
N ARG A 799 4.47 -8.67 57.31
CA ARG A 799 5.62 -7.87 56.88
C ARG A 799 5.27 -6.92 55.74
N ALA A 800 4.53 -7.39 54.73
CA ALA A 800 4.08 -6.54 53.61
C ALA A 800 3.19 -5.39 54.10
N PHE A 801 2.27 -5.65 55.04
CA PHE A 801 1.41 -4.63 55.64
C PHE A 801 2.20 -3.62 56.48
N VAL A 802 3.13 -4.09 57.32
CA VAL A 802 4.01 -3.21 58.13
C VAL A 802 4.91 -2.35 57.25
N PHE A 803 5.49 -2.90 56.17
CA PHE A 803 6.27 -2.10 55.21
C PHE A 803 5.42 -1.04 54.52
N ALA A 804 4.17 -1.35 54.16
CA ALA A 804 3.26 -0.36 53.59
C ALA A 804 2.94 0.77 54.57
N LEU A 805 2.72 0.45 55.85
CA LEU A 805 2.51 1.43 56.92
C LEU A 805 3.76 2.27 57.19
N ALA A 806 4.95 1.66 57.19
CA ALA A 806 6.23 2.33 57.45
C ALA A 806 6.73 3.21 56.28
N ASN A 807 6.09 3.12 55.12
CA ASN A 807 6.54 3.80 53.92
C ASN A 807 6.28 5.32 53.96
N ASP A 808 7.29 6.07 54.40
CA ASP A 808 7.31 7.53 54.45
C ASP A 808 7.75 8.19 53.12
N SER A 809 8.14 7.40 52.11
CA SER A 809 8.61 7.94 50.83
C SER A 809 7.51 8.51 49.94
N LEU A 810 6.24 8.27 50.29
CA LEU A 810 5.07 8.76 49.54
C LEU A 810 4.65 10.15 50.03
N HIS A 811 4.72 11.15 49.13
CA HIS A 811 4.54 12.57 49.44
C HIS A 811 3.11 13.00 49.81
N ASN A 812 2.09 12.16 49.61
CA ASN A 812 0.71 12.48 49.94
C ASN A 812 -0.01 11.28 50.59
N ASP A 813 -1.04 11.58 51.40
CA ASP A 813 -1.80 10.58 52.16
C ASP A 813 -2.65 9.68 51.25
N ILE A 814 -3.07 10.21 50.10
CA ILE A 814 -3.87 9.51 49.08
C ILE A 814 -3.10 8.33 48.47
N ASP A 815 -1.83 8.52 48.12
CA ASP A 815 -0.99 7.48 47.53
C ASP A 815 -0.52 6.48 48.59
N TRP A 816 -0.39 6.94 49.83
CA TRP A 816 -0.12 6.06 50.97
C TRP A 816 -1.28 5.10 51.25
N ILE A 817 -2.52 5.61 51.34
CA ILE A 817 -3.69 4.73 51.55
C ILE A 817 -3.91 3.79 50.36
N LYS A 818 -3.62 4.20 49.12
CA LYS A 818 -3.68 3.29 47.95
C LYS A 818 -2.71 2.11 48.09
N ALA A 819 -1.48 2.36 48.53
CA ALA A 819 -0.49 1.31 48.72
C ALA A 819 -0.92 0.31 49.81
N ILE A 820 -1.44 0.82 50.93
CA ILE A 820 -1.96 0.01 52.02
C ILE A 820 -3.18 -0.82 51.56
N ALA A 821 -4.11 -0.17 50.86
CA ALA A 821 -5.31 -0.82 50.33
C ALA A 821 -4.99 -1.94 49.33
N MET A 822 -3.97 -1.74 48.49
CA MET A 822 -3.48 -2.77 47.59
C MET A 822 -2.87 -3.96 48.33
N VAL A 823 -2.18 -3.74 49.45
CA VAL A 823 -1.63 -4.84 50.26
C VAL A 823 -2.72 -5.60 51.01
N VAL A 824 -3.73 -4.92 51.55
CA VAL A 824 -4.82 -5.56 52.33
C VAL A 824 -5.77 -6.37 51.44
N THR A 825 -6.03 -5.92 50.22
CA THR A 825 -7.01 -6.56 49.31
C THR A 825 -6.39 -7.28 48.11
N GLU A 826 -5.08 -7.16 47.93
CA GLU A 826 -4.31 -7.65 46.77
C GLU A 826 -4.77 -7.04 45.42
N LYS A 827 -5.47 -5.90 45.47
CA LYS A 827 -6.05 -5.24 44.29
C LYS A 827 -6.02 -3.73 44.46
N ALA A 828 -5.69 -2.99 43.41
CA ALA A 828 -5.65 -1.53 43.47
C ALA A 828 -7.07 -0.95 43.68
N PRO A 829 -7.26 0.08 44.54
CA PRO A 829 -8.58 0.68 44.80
C PRO A 829 -9.34 1.12 43.55
N ALA A 830 -8.63 1.58 42.51
CA ALA A 830 -9.23 2.00 41.24
C ALA A 830 -9.94 0.85 40.49
N GLU A 831 -9.64 -0.42 40.83
CA GLU A 831 -10.25 -1.61 40.23
C GLU A 831 -11.32 -2.26 41.12
N TRP A 832 -11.60 -1.70 42.29
CA TRP A 832 -12.48 -2.30 43.28
C TRP A 832 -13.94 -2.39 42.84
N THR A 833 -14.66 -3.29 43.49
CA THR A 833 -16.13 -3.38 43.51
C THR A 833 -16.63 -3.14 44.94
N ASP A 834 -17.94 -3.02 45.13
CA ASP A 834 -18.52 -2.88 46.48
C ASP A 834 -18.15 -4.06 47.40
N ASP A 835 -17.96 -5.26 46.83
CA ASP A 835 -17.50 -6.46 47.55
C ASP A 835 -16.05 -6.33 48.02
N ASP A 836 -15.18 -5.71 47.21
CA ASP A 836 -13.78 -5.46 47.56
C ASP A 836 -13.70 -4.42 48.71
N LEU A 837 -14.53 -3.38 48.67
CA LEU A 837 -14.65 -2.41 49.76
C LEU A 837 -15.15 -3.06 51.06
N ALA A 838 -16.16 -3.93 50.98
CA ALA A 838 -16.64 -4.68 52.13
C ALA A 838 -15.56 -5.63 52.69
N ARG A 839 -14.76 -6.26 51.81
CA ARG A 839 -13.61 -7.07 52.22
C ARG A 839 -12.57 -6.24 52.95
N PHE A 840 -12.22 -5.06 52.44
CA PHE A 840 -11.27 -4.15 53.10
C PHE A 840 -11.75 -3.79 54.51
N ARG A 841 -13.01 -3.35 54.67
CA ARG A 841 -13.59 -2.98 55.97
C ARG A 841 -13.60 -4.14 56.98
N ARG A 842 -13.67 -5.38 56.51
CA ARG A 842 -13.63 -6.58 57.36
C ARG A 842 -12.19 -6.97 57.74
N VAL A 843 -11.26 -6.89 56.80
CA VAL A 843 -9.89 -7.43 56.94
C VAL A 843 -8.95 -6.42 57.60
N MET A 844 -9.21 -5.12 57.42
CA MET A 844 -8.38 -4.05 57.97
C MET A 844 -8.25 -4.10 59.51
N PRO A 845 -9.34 -4.24 60.30
CA PRO A 845 -9.24 -4.34 61.76
C PRO A 845 -8.40 -5.54 62.22
N GLU A 846 -8.47 -6.67 61.51
CA GLU A 846 -7.67 -7.87 61.83
C GLU A 846 -6.17 -7.62 61.63
N HIS A 847 -5.80 -6.90 60.56
CA HIS A 847 -4.42 -6.53 60.25
C HIS A 847 -3.87 -5.51 61.26
N ILE A 848 -4.69 -4.52 61.65
CA ILE A 848 -4.31 -3.54 62.67
C ILE A 848 -4.18 -4.19 64.05
N ALA A 849 -5.08 -5.10 64.43
CA ALA A 849 -4.96 -5.84 65.68
C ALA A 849 -3.68 -6.71 65.70
N ALA A 850 -3.29 -7.31 64.57
CA ALA A 850 -2.03 -8.04 64.44
C ALA A 850 -0.81 -7.10 64.55
N PHE A 851 -0.90 -5.92 63.92
CA PHE A 851 0.11 -4.88 64.02
C PHE A 851 0.31 -4.39 65.46
N HIS A 852 -0.75 -4.02 66.19
CA HIS A 852 -0.66 -3.59 67.59
C HIS A 852 -0.11 -4.68 68.51
N ARG A 853 -0.46 -5.96 68.29
CA ARG A 853 0.16 -7.09 69.02
C ARG A 853 1.66 -7.17 68.80
N LEU A 854 2.14 -6.93 67.58
CA LEU A 854 3.58 -6.93 67.27
C LEU A 854 4.29 -5.71 67.88
N VAL A 855 3.69 -4.52 67.81
CA VAL A 855 4.21 -3.32 68.48
C VAL A 855 4.37 -3.57 69.98
N ALA A 856 3.36 -4.17 70.62
CA ALA A 856 3.39 -4.51 72.04
C ALA A 856 4.46 -5.56 72.39
N LEU A 857 4.54 -6.66 71.64
CA LEU A 857 5.55 -7.71 71.84
C LEU A 857 6.99 -7.18 71.67
N HIS A 858 7.19 -6.23 70.75
CA HIS A 858 8.49 -5.63 70.53
C HIS A 858 8.86 -4.59 71.61
N ALA A 859 7.88 -3.86 72.14
CA ALA A 859 8.08 -3.02 73.33
C ALA A 859 8.53 -3.85 74.55
N GLU A 860 7.97 -5.05 74.74
CA GLU A 860 8.39 -6.02 75.76
C GLU A 860 9.86 -6.47 75.56
N ARG A 861 10.28 -6.72 74.31
CA ARG A 861 11.65 -7.19 73.98
C ARG A 861 12.73 -6.12 74.13
N ARG A 862 12.40 -4.84 74.00
CA ARG A 862 13.32 -3.72 74.29
C ARG A 862 13.44 -3.43 75.79
N ALA A 863 12.43 -3.77 76.59
CA ALA A 863 12.52 -3.68 78.06
C ALA A 863 13.52 -4.69 78.67
N ASP A 864 13.83 -5.78 77.94
CA ASP A 864 14.86 -6.78 78.30
C ASP A 864 16.32 -6.24 78.21
N GLY A 865 16.50 -4.98 77.80
CA GLY A 865 17.78 -4.27 77.83
C GLY A 865 18.21 -3.81 79.23
N GLY A 866 18.39 -4.74 80.19
CA GLY A 866 19.31 -4.59 81.33
C GLY A 866 18.95 -3.63 82.49
N GLY A 867 17.72 -3.63 83.01
CA GLY A 867 17.33 -2.95 84.26
C GLY A 867 16.91 -3.92 85.40
N PRO A 868 16.94 -3.51 86.69
CA PRO A 868 16.84 -4.40 87.87
C PRO A 868 15.38 -4.70 88.31
N PHE A 869 14.47 -5.00 87.37
CA PHE A 869 13.03 -5.14 87.68
C PHE A 869 12.43 -6.39 87.04
N ASP A 870 11.69 -7.19 87.84
CA ASP A 870 10.88 -8.31 87.32
C ASP A 870 9.47 -7.80 87.01
N ALA A 871 9.09 -7.72 85.74
CA ALA A 871 7.75 -7.30 85.31
C ALA A 871 6.84 -8.51 85.04
N LEU A 872 5.64 -8.51 85.63
CA LEU A 872 4.59 -9.51 85.45
C LEU A 872 3.36 -8.87 84.81
N ARG A 873 2.84 -9.46 83.73
CA ARG A 873 1.58 -9.03 83.13
C ARG A 873 0.42 -9.73 83.82
N VAL A 874 -0.49 -8.93 84.39
CA VAL A 874 -1.74 -9.44 84.99
C VAL A 874 -2.90 -9.02 84.09
N THR A 875 -3.69 -10.01 83.66
CA THR A 875 -4.92 -9.79 82.88
C THR A 875 -6.10 -10.28 83.71
N VAL A 876 -7.08 -9.40 83.96
CA VAL A 876 -8.32 -9.74 84.67
C VAL A 876 -9.49 -9.54 83.70
N THR A 877 -10.24 -10.61 83.48
CA THR A 877 -11.41 -10.63 82.59
C THR A 877 -12.67 -10.86 83.42
N GLN A 878 -13.66 -9.96 83.31
CA GLN A 878 -14.95 -10.13 83.98
C GLN A 878 -15.89 -11.03 83.17
N ALA A 879 -16.94 -11.53 83.84
CA ALA A 879 -17.96 -12.35 83.20
C ALA A 879 -18.77 -11.61 82.11
N ASP A 880 -18.71 -10.27 82.08
CA ASP A 880 -19.30 -9.44 81.02
C ASP A 880 -18.41 -9.28 79.78
N GLY A 881 -17.20 -9.88 79.81
CA GLY A 881 -16.24 -9.87 78.72
C GLY A 881 -15.29 -8.68 78.71
N SER A 882 -15.38 -7.76 79.69
CA SER A 882 -14.42 -6.66 79.83
C SER A 882 -13.06 -7.15 80.34
N GLU A 883 -11.98 -6.73 79.67
CA GLU A 883 -10.61 -7.11 80.00
C GLU A 883 -9.76 -5.90 80.37
N LEU A 884 -9.04 -5.99 81.49
CA LEU A 884 -7.99 -5.05 81.85
C LEU A 884 -6.66 -5.80 81.92
N ALA A 885 -5.70 -5.39 81.08
CA ALA A 885 -4.33 -5.87 81.12
C ALA A 885 -3.41 -4.75 81.63
N ARG A 886 -2.68 -5.00 82.72
CA ARG A 886 -1.63 -4.08 83.22
C ARG A 886 -0.33 -4.82 83.48
N LEU A 887 0.77 -4.11 83.21
CA LEU A 887 2.10 -4.54 83.58
C LEU A 887 2.38 -4.08 85.01
N VAL A 888 2.68 -5.01 85.91
CA VAL A 888 3.03 -4.72 87.31
C VAL A 888 4.41 -5.31 87.54
N GLY A 889 5.37 -4.51 87.96
CA GLY A 889 6.68 -5.05 88.33
C GLY A 889 6.96 -4.89 89.81
N ILE A 890 7.79 -5.80 90.32
CA ILE A 890 8.18 -5.88 91.72
C ILE A 890 9.69 -5.67 91.80
N ASP A 891 10.12 -4.68 92.59
CA ASP A 891 11.53 -4.46 92.86
C ASP A 891 12.10 -5.61 93.71
N GLN A 892 13.27 -6.15 93.32
CA GLN A 892 13.97 -7.20 94.06
C GLN A 892 14.31 -6.77 95.50
N SER A 893 14.52 -5.48 95.76
CA SER A 893 14.82 -4.96 97.11
C SER A 893 13.64 -5.07 98.09
N SER A 894 12.40 -5.05 97.57
CA SER A 894 11.16 -5.02 98.37
C SER A 894 10.44 -6.38 98.41
N ARG A 895 10.81 -7.30 97.51
CA ARG A 895 10.18 -8.61 97.34
C ARG A 895 10.12 -9.44 98.62
N GLN A 896 11.22 -9.51 99.37
CA GLN A 896 11.30 -10.32 100.58
C GLN A 896 10.41 -9.80 101.73
N MET A 897 10.20 -8.48 101.81
CA MET A 897 9.27 -7.87 102.76
C MET A 897 7.81 -8.13 102.34
N LEU A 898 7.50 -7.99 101.04
CA LEU A 898 6.15 -8.18 100.52
C LEU A 898 5.69 -9.64 100.58
N GLU A 899 6.59 -10.60 100.36
CA GLU A 899 6.30 -12.03 100.50
C GLU A 899 5.94 -12.39 101.95
N GLN A 900 6.63 -11.84 102.95
CA GLN A 900 6.27 -12.06 104.37
C GLN A 900 4.88 -11.49 104.73
N VAL A 901 4.54 -10.30 104.23
CA VAL A 901 3.20 -9.70 104.47
C VAL A 901 2.10 -10.50 103.77
N LEU A 902 2.39 -11.03 102.57
CA LEU A 902 1.46 -11.86 101.82
C LEU A 902 1.20 -13.18 102.55
N ASP A 903 2.25 -13.86 103.02
CA ASP A 903 2.13 -15.12 103.76
C ASP A 903 1.32 -14.93 105.05
N ASP A 904 1.58 -13.88 105.84
CA ASP A 904 0.81 -13.54 107.05
C ASP A 904 -0.68 -13.27 106.77
N ALA A 905 -0.99 -12.67 105.61
CA ALA A 905 -2.37 -12.38 105.20
C ALA A 905 -3.08 -13.65 104.73
N LEU A 906 -2.38 -14.52 103.99
CA LEU A 906 -2.90 -15.79 103.50
C LEU A 906 -3.14 -16.78 104.64
N ASP A 907 -2.26 -16.82 105.65
CA ASP A 907 -2.44 -17.67 106.83
C ASP A 907 -3.71 -17.28 107.61
N LYS A 908 -3.93 -15.98 107.88
CA LYS A 908 -5.17 -15.49 108.52
C LYS A 908 -6.43 -15.75 107.69
N LEU A 909 -6.34 -15.59 106.36
CA LEU A 909 -7.46 -15.90 105.46
C LEU A 909 -7.73 -17.41 105.37
N SER A 910 -6.71 -18.25 105.53
CA SER A 910 -6.85 -19.71 105.52
C SER A 910 -7.60 -20.23 106.74
N GLU A 911 -7.44 -19.58 107.92
CA GLU A 911 -8.21 -19.88 109.12
C GLU A 911 -9.72 -19.58 108.94
N VAL A 912 -10.06 -18.53 108.19
CA VAL A 912 -11.45 -18.13 107.92
C VAL A 912 -12.09 -18.97 106.80
N THR A 913 -11.32 -19.28 105.75
CA THR A 913 -11.81 -20.02 104.57
C THR A 913 -11.69 -21.55 104.70
N GLY A 914 -11.00 -22.02 105.74
CA GLY A 914 -10.76 -23.42 106.06
C GLY A 914 -9.80 -24.15 105.11
N SER A 915 -9.16 -23.44 104.17
CA SER A 915 -8.21 -24.00 103.20
C SER A 915 -7.33 -22.92 102.58
N GLN A 916 -6.02 -23.12 102.60
CA GLN A 916 -5.04 -22.18 102.04
C GLN A 916 -5.28 -21.90 100.54
N ARG A 917 -5.63 -22.95 99.76
CA ARG A 917 -5.98 -22.79 98.34
C ARG A 917 -7.21 -21.92 98.10
N ARG A 918 -8.18 -21.93 99.03
CA ARG A 918 -9.37 -21.06 98.94
C ARG A 918 -9.02 -19.64 99.35
N ALA A 919 -8.12 -19.46 100.32
CA ALA A 919 -7.59 -18.16 100.69
C ALA A 919 -6.85 -17.50 99.51
N ASP A 920 -5.98 -18.24 98.80
CA ASP A 920 -5.25 -17.75 97.62
C ASP A 920 -6.23 -17.26 96.53
N HIS A 921 -7.22 -18.08 96.19
CA HIS A 921 -8.19 -17.75 95.14
C HIS A 921 -9.10 -16.58 95.54
N ALA A 922 -9.55 -16.53 96.80
CA ALA A 922 -10.38 -15.45 97.30
C ALA A 922 -9.62 -14.11 97.34
N LEU A 923 -8.35 -14.14 97.76
CA LEU A 923 -7.50 -12.95 97.77
C LEU A 923 -7.24 -12.44 96.36
N LEU A 924 -6.94 -13.33 95.40
CA LEU A 924 -6.72 -12.98 94.01
C LEU A 924 -7.98 -12.37 93.37
N ALA A 925 -9.16 -12.94 93.64
CA ALA A 925 -10.43 -12.43 93.14
C ALA A 925 -10.76 -11.03 93.69
N LEU A 926 -10.61 -10.82 95.00
CA LEU A 926 -10.88 -9.54 95.64
C LEU A 926 -9.88 -8.45 95.22
N LEU A 927 -8.60 -8.80 95.02
CA LEU A 927 -7.60 -7.87 94.48
C LEU A 927 -7.90 -7.52 93.01
N GLY A 928 -8.32 -8.50 92.21
CA GLY A 928 -8.76 -8.28 90.82
C GLY A 928 -9.93 -7.30 90.71
N GLU A 929 -10.97 -7.46 91.53
CA GLU A 929 -12.10 -6.51 91.60
C GLU A 929 -11.64 -5.10 92.01
N ARG A 930 -10.73 -5.02 92.99
CA ARG A 930 -10.25 -3.74 93.51
C ARG A 930 -9.41 -2.96 92.48
N MET A 931 -8.53 -3.63 91.74
CA MET A 931 -7.72 -3.03 90.67
C MET A 931 -8.57 -2.47 89.52
N LEU A 932 -9.72 -3.08 89.24
CA LEU A 932 -10.68 -2.58 88.25
C LEU A 932 -11.45 -1.35 88.78
N SER A 933 -11.73 -1.28 90.08
CA SER A 933 -12.45 -0.13 90.68
C SER A 933 -11.62 1.15 90.80
N THR A 934 -10.29 1.05 90.98
CA THR A 934 -9.39 2.23 91.03
C THR A 934 -9.15 2.86 89.65
N GLY A 935 -9.23 2.09 88.57
CA GLY A 935 -9.11 2.60 87.19
C GLY A 935 -10.23 3.57 86.77
N ARG A 936 -11.38 3.56 87.46
CA ARG A 936 -12.51 4.48 87.21
C ARG A 936 -12.43 5.81 87.95
N SER A 937 -11.47 6.00 88.87
CA SER A 937 -11.39 7.19 89.73
C SER A 937 -10.26 8.18 89.36
N GLU A 938 -9.36 7.84 88.44
CA GLU A 938 -8.27 8.73 87.99
C GLU A 938 -8.56 9.49 86.68
N GLU A 939 -9.66 9.21 85.97
CA GLU A 939 -10.12 10.00 84.81
C GLU A 939 -10.97 11.24 85.21
N GLY A 940 -10.98 11.62 86.49
CA GLY A 940 -11.85 12.66 87.03
C GLY A 940 -11.17 13.65 88.00
N ALA A 941 -9.94 14.10 87.74
CA ALA A 941 -9.34 15.21 88.50
C ALA A 941 -8.25 15.98 87.73
N GLY A 942 -8.56 17.22 87.33
CA GLY A 942 -7.63 18.24 86.80
C GLY A 942 -7.92 18.56 85.33
N THR A 943 -8.51 19.69 84.94
CA THR A 943 -8.34 21.06 85.45
C THR A 943 -9.46 21.95 84.91
N THR A 944 -10.03 22.81 85.75
CA THR A 944 -10.23 24.23 85.43
C THR A 944 -10.59 24.98 86.70
N GLU A 945 -9.60 25.64 87.30
CA GLU A 945 -9.83 26.78 88.18
C GLU A 945 -9.37 28.03 87.42
N ALA A 946 -10.34 28.79 86.90
CA ALA A 946 -10.15 30.15 86.45
C ALA A 946 -11.43 30.97 86.70
N GLY A 947 -11.35 31.89 87.66
CA GLY A 947 -11.96 33.21 87.57
C GLY A 947 -13.48 33.36 87.74
N LEU A 948 -13.89 33.63 88.97
CA LEU A 948 -14.79 34.73 89.40
C LEU A 948 -15.72 35.43 88.38
N GLN A 949 -17.00 35.47 88.81
CA GLN A 949 -18.03 36.52 88.62
C GLN A 949 -18.94 36.52 87.38
N GLN A 950 -20.18 36.03 87.58
CA GLN A 950 -21.47 36.74 87.37
C GLN A 950 -22.59 35.81 87.90
N VAL A 951 -23.07 35.95 89.14
CA VAL A 951 -24.19 36.79 89.61
C VAL A 951 -25.57 36.37 89.05
N GLU A 952 -26.41 35.97 90.01
CA GLU A 952 -27.89 36.00 90.08
C GLU A 952 -28.77 34.92 89.41
N GLU A 953 -29.38 34.14 90.32
CA GLU A 953 -30.83 33.92 90.48
C GLU A 953 -31.67 33.38 89.30
N ALA A 954 -32.16 32.14 89.48
CA ALA A 954 -33.59 31.83 89.67
C ALA A 954 -33.74 30.29 89.69
N GLN A 955 -33.94 29.68 90.86
CA GLN A 955 -35.24 29.31 91.42
C GLN A 955 -36.17 28.49 90.50
N ILE A 956 -36.37 27.23 90.94
CA ILE A 956 -37.63 26.47 90.98
C ILE A 956 -38.13 25.87 89.64
N ALA A 957 -37.90 24.57 89.47
CA ALA A 957 -38.95 23.54 89.42
C ALA A 957 -38.33 22.15 89.63
#